data_AF-A0A9D5PMY6-F1
#
_entry.id   AF-A0A9D5PMY6-F1
#
_cell.length_a   1.000
_cell.length_b   1.000
_cell.length_c   1.000
_cell.angle_alpha   90.00
_cell.angle_beta   90.00
_cell.angle_gamma   90.00
#
_symmetry.space_group_name_H-M   'P 1'
#
loop_
_entity.id
_entity.type
_entity.pdbx_description
1 polymer ?
#
loop_
_entity_poly.entity_id
_entity_poly.type
_entity_poly.pdbx_seq_one_letter_code
_entity_poly.pdbx_strand_id
1 'polypeptide(L)'
;MPEMMKIMLVCLAILIGQKTLCTAQQPMTLYRMAGPYEVVARDGEFRNSKAGSERDMRAALDLANAGHAEQASAIINAYATTLQRFDGHDAPLCLIQAFDLVRAMTKLKNEGIVTRTWADMVRRAILPTIDRFEADSPFANGNWGAIVNRCRMACAIFLNDSALYQSAIDYFLYAADNGSLPCYIAPDGQCQESGRDQAHAQLGLGAMCDICEMAWMQGDDLWGALDNRLMKGIEYSARYNLGHDVPFETWQDCTGLYCDWTEPGAMGRGRIWDIYRKPFDHYANVKHLKMPYTQRLLALQAKAERKGEMSASGDGRTFQVPGVTEGQRLHLLFTYPAPQGAPLRHDYAVFVRPRSSEHWTQVDTYMAKVNASVGDGRHRVSEISYCMFDFTGDVFVRVVSLHKKFKSARIRPDYRGVIANTLNDSTIQFQLFQPENVSVELDGDITDNLLVFTAKPPVGKQEAERKAKSDGRDFIYLAPGFYDKDDTIRVASNTTLYIDGGAYLTSTIAIDDAHDVSIIGRGIARPPRGYEGCHVYRSRNVTVDGLVVNTCPIGESQNVTLHDVRSISHPAWGDGLNVFGGCSDILFDRVFCRNSDDCTTAYATRKDFRGSTRNVTMRNSTLWADVAHPIFIGIHGDAGRGDTIENLRYVNIDILGQAEPQVDYQGCLAINCGDNNIVRNVIFDNIRIEQIEQGSIAQVKVGYNQKYCTAPGRGVENVTFRNVRYKGNRPNLSIINGYDGERMVKGITFEGIKIDGRLLHDRMKGKPAWHSTADYVPMYVGNHVADILFRADSKRY
;
A
#
# COMPACT_ATOMS: atom_id res chain seq x y z
N MET A 1 -5.32 54.38 10.46
CA MET A 1 -3.92 54.57 9.99
C MET A 1 -2.83 54.46 11.08
N PRO A 2 -3.06 53.81 12.25
CA PRO A 2 -1.93 53.28 13.05
C PRO A 2 -1.90 51.75 13.28
N GLU A 3 -3.02 51.02 13.08
CA GLU A 3 -3.06 49.56 13.36
C GLU A 3 -2.51 48.68 12.22
N MET A 4 -2.71 49.06 10.95
CA MET A 4 -2.15 48.33 9.79
C MET A 4 -0.61 48.31 9.80
N MET A 5 0.04 49.33 10.36
CA MET A 5 1.50 49.41 10.44
C MET A 5 2.08 48.53 11.56
N LYS A 6 1.31 48.26 12.63
CA LYS A 6 1.70 47.30 13.68
C LYS A 6 1.59 45.85 13.20
N ILE A 7 0.57 45.54 12.39
CA ILE A 7 0.42 44.21 11.78
C ILE A 7 1.53 43.97 10.74
N MET A 8 1.89 44.96 9.92
CA MET A 8 3.05 44.84 9.00
C MET A 8 4.39 44.61 9.72
N LEU A 9 4.63 45.28 10.85
CA LEU A 9 5.88 45.08 11.62
C LEU A 9 5.93 43.73 12.36
N VAL A 10 4.78 43.19 12.79
CA VAL A 10 4.69 41.85 13.37
C VAL A 10 4.80 40.76 12.30
N CYS A 11 4.22 40.98 11.11
CA CYS A 11 4.41 40.10 9.95
C CYS A 11 5.87 40.09 9.45
N LEU A 12 6.57 41.22 9.48
CA LEU A 12 8.00 41.27 9.14
C LEU A 12 8.86 40.53 10.18
N ALA A 13 8.51 40.59 11.47
CA ALA A 13 9.23 39.89 12.54
C ALA A 13 8.99 38.37 12.54
N ILE A 14 7.86 37.89 12.01
CA ILE A 14 7.51 36.46 11.95
C ILE A 14 8.03 35.81 10.65
N LEU A 15 8.15 36.57 9.55
CA LEU A 15 8.88 36.16 8.34
C LEU A 15 10.40 36.10 8.55
N ILE A 16 10.92 36.74 9.60
CA ILE A 16 12.32 36.67 10.03
C ILE A 16 12.43 35.62 11.15
N GLY A 17 12.48 34.35 10.78
CA GLY A 17 12.91 33.30 11.70
C GLY A 17 14.30 33.62 12.29
N GLN A 18 14.37 33.66 13.62
CA GLN A 18 15.58 33.68 14.46
C GLN A 18 16.55 34.87 14.26
N LYS A 19 16.50 35.84 15.18
CA LYS A 19 17.72 36.53 15.63
C LYS A 19 18.63 35.50 16.31
N THR A 20 19.43 34.79 15.53
CA THR A 20 20.62 34.12 16.04
C THR A 20 21.57 35.24 16.49
N LEU A 21 22.02 35.20 17.73
CA LEU A 21 23.18 35.96 18.17
C LEU A 21 24.36 35.56 17.26
N CYS A 22 24.67 36.44 16.30
CA CYS A 22 25.76 36.26 15.36
C CYS A 22 27.09 36.42 16.11
N THR A 23 27.62 35.31 16.61
CA THR A 23 29.04 35.20 16.94
C THR A 23 29.76 34.66 15.72
N ALA A 24 30.62 35.52 15.15
CA ALA A 24 31.60 35.28 14.07
C ALA A 24 31.04 34.85 12.70
N GLN A 25 31.02 35.81 11.75
CA GLN A 25 30.94 35.54 10.32
C GLN A 25 32.11 34.63 9.87
N GLN A 26 31.81 33.37 9.60
CA GLN A 26 32.58 32.63 8.60
C GLN A 26 32.02 32.97 7.21
N PRO A 27 32.86 33.29 6.22
CA PRO A 27 32.38 33.51 4.85
C PRO A 27 31.82 32.18 4.31
N MET A 28 30.52 32.12 4.01
CA MET A 28 29.96 30.99 3.26
C MET A 28 30.64 30.94 1.88
N THR A 29 31.29 29.82 1.60
CA THR A 29 31.89 29.52 0.30
C THR A 29 30.83 29.57 -0.80
N LEU A 30 31.24 29.99 -2.01
CA LEU A 30 30.39 30.01 -3.20
C LEU A 30 29.75 28.63 -3.40
N TYR A 31 28.44 28.50 -3.21
CA TYR A 31 27.74 27.23 -3.42
C TYR A 31 27.91 26.79 -4.87
N ARG A 32 28.40 25.56 -5.08
CA ARG A 32 28.55 24.98 -6.41
C ARG A 32 27.35 24.09 -6.69
N MET A 33 26.55 24.47 -7.69
CA MET A 33 25.39 23.69 -8.12
C MET A 33 25.78 22.28 -8.57
N ALA A 34 24.93 21.31 -8.21
CA ALA A 34 25.03 19.93 -8.64
C ALA A 34 24.29 19.67 -9.97
N GLY A 35 23.17 20.37 -10.19
CA GLY A 35 22.41 20.39 -11.44
C GLY A 35 22.77 21.60 -12.34
N PRO A 36 21.80 22.21 -13.05
CA PRO A 36 20.37 21.89 -13.04
C PRO A 36 20.07 20.59 -13.76
N TYR A 37 19.00 19.90 -13.34
CA TYR A 37 18.57 18.65 -13.96
C TYR A 37 17.33 18.89 -14.83
N GLU A 38 17.31 18.27 -16.02
CA GLU A 38 16.13 18.31 -16.90
C GLU A 38 14.96 17.51 -16.30
N VAL A 39 15.27 16.37 -15.69
CA VAL A 39 14.32 15.49 -15.00
C VAL A 39 14.82 15.25 -13.58
N VAL A 40 13.92 15.41 -12.60
CA VAL A 40 14.21 15.13 -11.18
C VAL A 40 13.39 13.91 -10.73
N ALA A 41 14.06 12.87 -10.26
CA ALA A 41 13.42 11.63 -9.81
C ALA A 41 14.11 11.08 -8.56
N ARG A 42 13.36 10.32 -7.75
CA ARG A 42 13.85 9.59 -6.58
C ARG A 42 14.15 8.12 -6.89
N ASP A 43 13.50 7.61 -7.92
CA ASP A 43 13.53 6.25 -8.42
C ASP A 43 13.69 6.24 -9.96
N GLY A 44 13.73 5.05 -10.54
CA GLY A 44 13.86 4.88 -12.00
C GLY A 44 15.18 5.38 -12.60
N GLU A 45 15.13 5.67 -13.90
CA GLU A 45 16.29 6.06 -14.73
C GLU A 45 17.01 7.31 -14.19
N PHE A 46 16.24 8.29 -13.70
CA PHE A 46 16.75 9.60 -13.27
C PHE A 46 17.03 9.70 -11.76
N ARG A 47 17.05 8.59 -11.02
CA ARG A 47 17.21 8.56 -9.54
C ARG A 47 18.47 9.28 -9.02
N ASN A 48 19.51 9.38 -9.85
CA ASN A 48 20.77 10.07 -9.53
C ASN A 48 20.60 11.59 -9.37
N SER A 49 19.55 12.18 -9.93
CA SER A 49 19.24 13.62 -9.82
C SER A 49 18.78 14.02 -8.41
N LYS A 50 18.23 13.09 -7.63
CA LYS A 50 17.64 13.35 -6.30
C LYS A 50 18.54 14.19 -5.41
N ALA A 51 19.69 13.64 -5.02
CA ALA A 51 20.55 14.25 -3.99
C ALA A 51 21.15 15.59 -4.45
N GLY A 52 21.40 15.75 -5.76
CA GLY A 52 21.87 17.01 -6.31
C GLY A 52 20.78 18.09 -6.30
N SER A 53 19.57 17.74 -6.74
CA SER A 53 18.43 18.66 -6.77
C SER A 53 18.00 19.12 -5.37
N GLU A 54 17.99 18.21 -4.38
CA GLU A 54 17.71 18.55 -2.98
C GLU A 54 18.70 19.59 -2.43
N ARG A 55 20.01 19.41 -2.70
CA ARG A 55 21.03 20.39 -2.27
C ARG A 55 20.88 21.74 -2.96
N ASP A 56 20.65 21.74 -4.27
CA ASP A 56 20.54 22.99 -5.04
C ASP A 56 19.34 23.82 -4.59
N MET A 57 18.16 23.20 -4.49
CA MET A 57 16.93 23.91 -4.14
C MET A 57 16.93 24.36 -2.67
N ARG A 58 17.52 23.58 -1.76
CA ARG A 58 17.79 24.00 -0.38
C ARG A 58 18.74 25.20 -0.35
N ALA A 59 19.85 25.15 -1.09
CA ALA A 59 20.83 26.24 -1.14
C ALA A 59 20.21 27.53 -1.68
N ALA A 60 19.32 27.46 -2.67
CA ALA A 60 18.59 28.62 -3.17
C ALA A 60 17.77 29.31 -2.06
N LEU A 61 17.07 28.53 -1.23
CA LEU A 61 16.31 29.05 -0.09
C LEU A 61 17.22 29.64 0.99
N ASP A 62 18.29 28.94 1.35
CA ASP A 62 19.22 29.38 2.40
C ASP A 62 19.93 30.70 1.99
N LEU A 63 20.35 30.81 0.73
CA LEU A 63 20.93 32.03 0.16
C LEU A 63 19.92 33.18 0.13
N ALA A 64 18.67 32.92 -0.29
CA ALA A 64 17.62 33.93 -0.25
C ALA A 64 17.38 34.42 1.19
N ASN A 65 17.28 33.51 2.16
CA ASN A 65 17.12 33.85 3.59
C ASN A 65 18.29 34.65 4.16
N ALA A 66 19.52 34.37 3.70
CA ALA A 66 20.72 35.11 4.07
C ALA A 66 20.86 36.47 3.35
N GLY A 67 19.95 36.83 2.45
CA GLY A 67 20.00 38.09 1.69
C GLY A 67 20.92 38.05 0.46
N HIS A 68 21.40 36.88 0.06
CA HIS A 68 22.23 36.68 -1.12
C HIS A 68 21.40 36.47 -2.40
N ALA A 69 20.60 37.49 -2.74
CA ALA A 69 19.57 37.43 -3.79
C ALA A 69 20.11 37.05 -5.19
N GLU A 70 21.30 37.54 -5.57
CA GLU A 70 21.91 37.23 -6.87
C GLU A 70 22.29 35.74 -6.98
N GLN A 71 22.91 35.19 -5.94
CA GLN A 71 23.33 33.78 -5.91
C GLN A 71 22.12 32.84 -5.87
N ALA A 72 21.10 33.17 -5.06
CA ALA A 72 19.84 32.44 -5.05
C ALA A 72 19.16 32.48 -6.42
N SER A 73 19.08 33.66 -7.05
CA SER A 73 18.50 33.84 -8.39
C SER A 73 19.25 33.05 -9.45
N ALA A 74 20.58 32.93 -9.37
CA ALA A 74 21.37 32.13 -10.31
C ALA A 74 20.95 30.66 -10.31
N ILE A 75 20.74 30.08 -9.10
CA ILE A 75 20.27 28.69 -8.97
C ILE A 75 18.86 28.54 -9.53
N ILE A 76 17.95 29.43 -9.14
CA ILE A 76 16.55 29.38 -9.58
C ILE A 76 16.46 29.54 -11.10
N ASN A 77 17.20 30.48 -11.69
CA ASN A 77 17.21 30.71 -13.14
C ASN A 77 17.69 29.47 -13.91
N ALA A 78 18.73 28.80 -13.42
CA ALA A 78 19.24 27.58 -14.03
C ALA A 78 18.19 26.46 -14.04
N TYR A 79 17.47 26.25 -12.93
CA TYR A 79 16.36 25.28 -12.91
C TYR A 79 15.18 25.76 -13.76
N ALA A 80 14.86 27.06 -13.77
CA ALA A 80 13.75 27.60 -14.53
C ALA A 80 13.90 27.38 -16.04
N THR A 81 15.13 27.40 -16.55
CA THR A 81 15.45 27.11 -17.95
C THR A 81 15.52 25.63 -18.27
N THR A 82 15.91 24.78 -17.32
CA THR A 82 16.28 23.38 -17.60
C THR A 82 15.22 22.38 -17.16
N LEU A 83 14.61 22.54 -15.98
CA LEU A 83 13.70 21.55 -15.39
C LEU A 83 12.41 21.41 -16.23
N GLN A 84 12.14 20.18 -16.68
CA GLN A 84 10.98 19.83 -17.49
C GLN A 84 9.92 19.09 -16.68
N ARG A 85 10.30 18.10 -15.87
CA ARG A 85 9.35 17.29 -15.09
C ARG A 85 10.00 16.62 -13.88
N PHE A 86 9.15 16.16 -12.96
CA PHE A 86 9.52 15.14 -11.98
C PHE A 86 9.03 13.78 -12.48
N ASP A 87 9.81 12.72 -12.25
CA ASP A 87 9.56 11.40 -12.85
C ASP A 87 9.68 10.26 -11.83
N GLY A 88 9.07 9.12 -12.16
CA GLY A 88 9.03 7.92 -11.31
C GLY A 88 7.82 7.87 -10.36
N HIS A 89 7.70 6.76 -9.63
CA HIS A 89 6.61 6.52 -8.67
C HIS A 89 6.72 7.48 -7.49
N ASP A 90 7.94 7.76 -7.06
CA ASP A 90 8.26 8.65 -5.94
C ASP A 90 8.32 10.14 -6.35
N ALA A 91 7.96 10.49 -7.59
CA ALA A 91 7.94 11.88 -8.06
C ALA A 91 7.22 12.87 -7.11
N PRO A 92 6.08 12.52 -6.47
CA PRO A 92 5.42 13.40 -5.50
C PRO A 92 6.31 13.78 -4.30
N LEU A 93 7.21 12.89 -3.86
CA LEU A 93 8.15 13.18 -2.78
C LEU A 93 9.28 14.12 -3.22
N CYS A 94 9.54 14.28 -4.52
CA CYS A 94 10.44 15.33 -5.02
C CYS A 94 9.89 16.74 -4.78
N LEU A 95 8.62 16.87 -4.40
CA LEU A 95 8.04 18.16 -4.03
C LEU A 95 8.53 18.69 -2.67
N ILE A 96 9.28 17.88 -1.90
CA ILE A 96 10.03 18.35 -0.74
C ILE A 96 11.02 19.43 -1.17
N GLN A 97 11.89 19.14 -2.15
CA GLN A 97 12.86 20.12 -2.63
C GLN A 97 12.23 21.20 -3.52
N ALA A 98 11.18 20.88 -4.29
CA ALA A 98 10.48 21.88 -5.09
C ALA A 98 9.84 22.97 -4.21
N PHE A 99 9.32 22.59 -3.04
CA PHE A 99 8.78 23.54 -2.06
C PHE A 99 9.82 24.57 -1.59
N ASP A 100 11.08 24.15 -1.36
CA ASP A 100 12.15 25.07 -0.98
C ASP A 100 12.46 26.07 -2.08
N LEU A 101 12.50 25.60 -3.33
CA LEU A 101 12.70 26.45 -4.49
C LEU A 101 11.56 27.49 -4.62
N VAL A 102 10.30 27.08 -4.43
CA VAL A 102 9.13 27.97 -4.49
C VAL A 102 9.14 29.01 -3.38
N ARG A 103 9.59 28.64 -2.17
CA ARG A 103 9.78 29.60 -1.08
C ARG A 103 10.86 30.63 -1.38
N ALA A 104 11.99 30.20 -1.95
CA ALA A 104 13.05 31.11 -2.39
C ALA A 104 12.51 32.09 -3.44
N MET A 105 11.79 31.59 -4.44
CA MET A 105 11.14 32.40 -5.47
C MET A 105 10.16 33.42 -4.89
N THR A 106 9.33 33.01 -3.93
CA THR A 106 8.33 33.89 -3.28
C THR A 106 9.00 35.00 -2.48
N LYS A 107 10.05 34.68 -1.72
CA LYS A 107 10.81 35.68 -0.96
C LYS A 107 11.44 36.73 -1.88
N LEU A 108 12.16 36.30 -2.91
CA LEU A 108 12.82 37.21 -3.85
C LEU A 108 11.80 38.04 -4.65
N LYS A 109 10.65 37.46 -5.01
CA LYS A 109 9.53 38.19 -5.62
C LYS A 109 9.03 39.33 -4.74
N ASN A 110 8.89 39.09 -3.43
CA ASN A 110 8.47 40.11 -2.46
C ASN A 110 9.55 41.19 -2.26
N GLU A 111 10.81 40.90 -2.58
CA GLU A 111 11.93 41.86 -2.60
C GLU A 111 12.06 42.59 -3.95
N GLY A 112 11.13 42.37 -4.88
CA GLY A 112 11.05 43.06 -6.17
C GLY A 112 11.71 42.33 -7.34
N ILE A 113 12.25 41.12 -7.14
CA ILE A 113 12.82 40.32 -8.23
C ILE A 113 11.71 39.56 -8.95
N VAL A 114 11.36 40.00 -10.15
CA VAL A 114 10.28 39.39 -10.94
C VAL A 114 10.84 38.84 -12.25
N THR A 115 10.64 37.54 -12.49
CA THR A 115 10.96 36.89 -13.76
C THR A 115 9.78 36.05 -14.23
N ARG A 116 9.56 36.00 -15.56
CA ARG A 116 8.48 35.16 -16.14
C ARG A 116 8.85 33.67 -16.15
N THR A 117 10.14 33.37 -16.33
CA THR A 117 10.67 32.01 -16.47
C THR A 117 10.40 31.14 -15.26
N TRP A 118 10.34 31.71 -14.05
CA TRP A 118 10.05 30.98 -12.82
C TRP A 118 8.61 30.46 -12.79
N ALA A 119 7.64 31.31 -13.17
CA ALA A 119 6.24 30.92 -13.26
C ALA A 119 6.01 29.85 -14.34
N ASP A 120 6.75 29.92 -15.44
CA ASP A 120 6.70 28.91 -16.50
C ASP A 120 7.23 27.56 -16.02
N MET A 121 8.31 27.53 -15.23
CA MET A 121 8.83 26.30 -14.60
C MET A 121 7.81 25.68 -13.64
N VAL A 122 7.16 26.49 -12.80
CA VAL A 122 6.13 25.97 -11.87
C VAL A 122 5.01 25.28 -12.63
N ARG A 123 4.50 25.91 -13.70
CA ARG A 123 3.42 25.34 -14.53
C ARG A 123 3.85 24.14 -15.36
N ARG A 124 5.10 24.11 -15.82
CA ARG A 124 5.64 23.05 -16.67
C ARG A 124 6.02 21.80 -15.90
N ALA A 125 6.66 21.96 -14.73
CA ALA A 125 7.30 20.85 -14.03
C ALA A 125 6.62 20.49 -12.70
N ILE A 126 6.19 21.49 -11.90
CA ILE A 126 5.71 21.25 -10.52
C ILE A 126 4.21 20.92 -10.51
N LEU A 127 3.37 21.77 -11.11
CA LEU A 127 1.90 21.57 -11.10
C LEU A 127 1.49 20.23 -11.72
N PRO A 128 2.07 19.76 -12.84
CA PRO A 128 1.69 18.46 -13.40
C PRO A 128 1.95 17.27 -12.46
N THR A 129 2.98 17.34 -11.61
CA THR A 129 3.24 16.31 -10.59
C THR A 129 2.18 16.33 -9.49
N ILE A 130 1.74 17.52 -9.06
CA ILE A 130 0.65 17.70 -8.10
C ILE A 130 -0.66 17.14 -8.68
N ASP A 131 -0.98 17.51 -9.91
CA ASP A 131 -2.20 17.09 -10.60
C ASP A 131 -2.22 15.57 -10.82
N ARG A 132 -1.07 14.97 -11.18
CA ARG A 132 -0.95 13.52 -11.33
C ARG A 132 -1.16 12.78 -10.00
N PHE A 133 -0.57 13.27 -8.91
CA PHE A 133 -0.75 12.66 -7.59
C PHE A 133 -2.22 12.62 -7.17
N GLU A 134 -2.96 13.72 -7.33
CA GLU A 134 -4.40 13.73 -7.06
C GLU A 134 -5.19 12.85 -8.02
N ALA A 135 -4.81 12.88 -9.30
CA ALA A 135 -5.43 12.08 -10.34
C ALA A 135 -5.22 10.58 -10.13
N ASP A 136 -4.31 10.15 -9.26
CA ASP A 136 -4.18 8.75 -8.88
C ASP A 136 -5.16 8.34 -7.76
N SER A 137 -5.73 9.25 -6.93
CA SER A 137 -6.65 8.99 -5.74
C SER A 137 -6.02 8.02 -4.74
N PRO A 138 -6.45 7.88 -3.48
CA PRO A 138 -5.47 7.71 -2.40
C PRO A 138 -4.69 6.41 -2.55
N PHE A 139 -3.37 6.51 -2.60
CA PHE A 139 -2.47 5.39 -2.89
C PHE A 139 -1.15 5.45 -2.13
N ALA A 140 -1.01 6.41 -1.24
CA ALA A 140 0.21 6.62 -0.51
C ALA A 140 -0.14 6.86 0.96
N ASN A 141 0.86 6.70 1.83
CA ASN A 141 0.72 7.12 3.21
C ASN A 141 0.45 8.63 3.30
N GLY A 142 -0.06 9.07 4.45
CA GLY A 142 -0.57 10.44 4.56
C GLY A 142 0.46 11.55 4.47
N ASN A 143 1.73 11.28 4.78
CA ASN A 143 2.74 12.33 4.65
C ASN A 143 3.01 12.73 3.19
N TRP A 144 2.73 11.87 2.19
CA TRP A 144 2.83 12.21 0.77
C TRP A 144 1.83 13.30 0.41
N GLY A 145 0.55 13.09 0.70
CA GLY A 145 -0.50 14.08 0.43
C GLY A 145 -0.25 15.41 1.14
N ALA A 146 0.25 15.37 2.39
CA ALA A 146 0.63 16.57 3.12
C ALA A 146 1.79 17.33 2.43
N ILE A 147 2.82 16.63 1.94
CA ILE A 147 3.94 17.22 1.18
C ILE A 147 3.46 17.84 -0.13
N VAL A 148 2.64 17.11 -0.89
CA VAL A 148 2.09 17.57 -2.18
C VAL A 148 1.24 18.82 -1.97
N ASN A 149 0.32 18.80 -1.01
CA ASN A 149 -0.55 19.94 -0.74
C ASN A 149 0.21 21.16 -0.17
N ARG A 150 1.26 20.93 0.62
CA ARG A 150 2.17 22.01 1.04
C ARG A 150 2.82 22.69 -0.15
N CYS A 151 3.31 21.92 -1.13
CA CYS A 151 3.90 22.47 -2.34
C CYS A 151 2.84 23.21 -3.18
N ARG A 152 1.61 22.67 -3.30
CA ARG A 152 0.49 23.33 -3.98
C ARG A 152 0.21 24.71 -3.43
N MET A 153 0.03 24.84 -2.12
CA MET A 153 -0.28 26.13 -1.50
C MET A 153 0.84 27.14 -1.74
N ALA A 154 2.10 26.73 -1.64
CA ALA A 154 3.25 27.58 -1.95
C ALA A 154 3.25 28.04 -3.41
N CYS A 155 2.95 27.14 -4.37
CA CYS A 155 2.81 27.48 -5.77
C CYS A 155 1.67 28.47 -6.00
N ALA A 156 0.52 28.29 -5.34
CA ALA A 156 -0.63 29.19 -5.46
C ALA A 156 -0.28 30.61 -4.99
N ILE A 157 0.37 30.73 -3.83
CA ILE A 157 0.83 32.02 -3.30
C ILE A 157 1.87 32.65 -4.25
N PHE A 158 2.85 31.89 -4.72
CA PHE A 158 3.85 32.39 -5.65
C PHE A 158 3.24 32.91 -6.96
N LEU A 159 2.27 32.18 -7.51
CA LEU A 159 1.59 32.52 -8.77
C LEU A 159 0.50 33.58 -8.61
N ASN A 160 0.13 33.95 -7.37
CA ASN A 160 -1.08 34.71 -7.06
C ASN A 160 -2.35 34.06 -7.64
N ASP A 161 -2.47 32.73 -7.54
CA ASP A 161 -3.57 31.94 -8.08
C ASP A 161 -4.59 31.57 -7.00
N SER A 162 -5.69 32.33 -6.94
CA SER A 162 -6.75 32.12 -5.94
C SER A 162 -7.48 30.77 -6.08
N ALA A 163 -7.60 30.23 -7.29
CA ALA A 163 -8.30 28.95 -7.49
C ALA A 163 -7.44 27.78 -7.01
N LEU A 164 -6.13 27.83 -7.30
CA LEU A 164 -5.18 26.84 -6.78
C LEU A 164 -5.03 26.92 -5.26
N TYR A 165 -5.09 28.13 -4.70
CA TYR A 165 -5.04 28.34 -3.25
C TYR A 165 -6.28 27.76 -2.57
N GLN A 166 -7.48 28.02 -3.10
CA GLN A 166 -8.71 27.43 -2.59
C GLN A 166 -8.68 25.90 -2.69
N SER A 167 -8.17 25.35 -3.80
CA SER A 167 -7.97 23.90 -3.93
C SER A 167 -7.05 23.33 -2.83
N ALA A 168 -6.03 24.06 -2.40
CA ALA A 168 -5.16 23.62 -1.32
C ALA A 168 -5.85 23.62 0.06
N ILE A 169 -6.71 24.62 0.33
CA ILE A 169 -7.58 24.65 1.51
C ILE A 169 -8.57 23.49 1.48
N ASP A 170 -9.26 23.30 0.36
CA ASP A 170 -10.27 22.25 0.20
C ASP A 170 -9.64 20.87 0.36
N TYR A 171 -8.43 20.67 -0.16
CA TYR A 171 -7.69 19.42 0.04
C TYR A 171 -7.38 19.18 1.52
N PHE A 172 -6.85 20.19 2.20
CA PHE A 172 -6.48 20.08 3.61
C PHE A 172 -7.68 19.72 4.49
N LEU A 173 -8.86 20.27 4.20
CA LEU A 173 -10.04 20.09 5.02
C LEU A 173 -10.90 18.88 4.62
N TYR A 174 -10.95 18.53 3.34
CA TYR A 174 -12.02 17.67 2.78
C TYR A 174 -11.55 16.60 1.78
N ALA A 175 -10.25 16.50 1.46
CA ALA A 175 -9.81 15.49 0.51
C ALA A 175 -9.95 14.07 1.06
N ALA A 176 -10.37 13.17 0.17
CA ALA A 176 -10.38 11.71 0.35
C ALA A 176 -8.97 11.13 0.21
N ASP A 177 -8.01 11.70 0.96
CA ASP A 177 -6.60 11.33 0.88
C ASP A 177 -5.99 11.30 2.28
N ASN A 178 -5.04 10.38 2.50
CA ASN A 178 -4.39 10.24 3.80
C ASN A 178 -3.67 11.52 4.25
N GLY A 179 -3.34 12.45 3.35
CA GLY A 179 -2.75 13.75 3.68
C GLY A 179 -3.72 14.88 4.01
N SER A 180 -5.04 14.65 4.00
CA SER A 180 -6.02 15.62 4.52
C SER A 180 -6.05 15.57 6.04
N LEU A 181 -6.39 16.68 6.69
CA LEU A 181 -6.42 16.77 8.16
C LEU A 181 -7.30 15.70 8.83
N PRO A 182 -8.56 15.44 8.40
CA PRO A 182 -9.40 14.42 9.05
C PRO A 182 -8.91 12.98 8.81
N CYS A 183 -8.26 12.71 7.67
CA CYS A 183 -7.73 11.39 7.33
C CYS A 183 -6.28 11.16 7.82
N TYR A 184 -5.58 12.23 8.22
CA TYR A 184 -4.21 12.13 8.74
C TYR A 184 -4.14 12.16 10.26
N ILE A 185 -4.98 12.93 10.95
CA ILE A 185 -4.90 13.09 12.42
C ILE A 185 -6.25 12.75 13.04
N ALA A 186 -6.26 11.70 13.86
CA ALA A 186 -7.39 11.24 14.66
C ALA A 186 -7.83 12.30 15.69
N PRO A 187 -9.09 12.28 16.15
CA PRO A 187 -9.58 13.19 17.19
C PRO A 187 -8.77 13.18 18.51
N ASP A 188 -8.10 12.07 18.82
CA ASP A 188 -7.25 11.90 20.01
C ASP A 188 -5.78 12.38 19.80
N GLY A 189 -5.44 12.77 18.57
CA GLY A 189 -4.12 13.25 18.18
C GLY A 189 -3.22 12.19 17.54
N GLN A 190 -3.60 10.91 17.51
CA GLN A 190 -2.84 9.91 16.75
C GLN A 190 -2.82 10.30 15.27
N CYS A 191 -1.64 10.49 14.67
CA CYS A 191 -1.56 10.65 13.21
C CYS A 191 -1.44 9.28 12.51
N GLN A 192 -1.81 9.22 11.24
CA GLN A 192 -1.83 8.01 10.43
C GLN A 192 -0.46 7.30 10.41
N GLU A 193 0.64 8.07 10.41
CA GLU A 193 2.02 7.55 10.43
C GLU A 193 2.52 7.15 11.82
N SER A 194 1.71 7.32 12.88
CA SER A 194 2.14 7.05 14.26
C SER A 194 2.57 5.61 14.49
N GLY A 195 2.05 4.66 13.71
CA GLY A 195 2.41 3.24 13.76
C GLY A 195 3.69 2.89 12.99
N ARG A 196 4.15 3.76 12.09
CA ARG A 196 5.32 3.53 11.23
C ARG A 196 6.62 3.88 11.94
N ASP A 197 6.89 5.18 12.04
CA ASP A 197 8.06 5.74 12.72
C ASP A 197 7.94 7.25 12.93
N GLN A 198 8.81 7.77 13.80
CA GLN A 198 8.76 9.16 14.21
C GLN A 198 9.31 10.12 13.15
N ALA A 199 10.13 9.67 12.21
CA ALA A 199 10.56 10.53 11.11
C ALA A 199 9.40 10.81 10.15
N HIS A 200 8.63 9.80 9.74
CA HIS A 200 7.49 9.95 8.85
C HIS A 200 6.32 10.69 9.51
N ALA A 201 6.06 10.43 10.80
CA ALA A 201 5.08 11.19 11.57
C ALA A 201 5.45 12.68 11.65
N GLN A 202 6.71 13.00 11.99
CA GLN A 202 7.19 14.39 12.07
C GLN A 202 7.24 15.07 10.70
N LEU A 203 7.54 14.33 9.63
CA LEU A 203 7.56 14.85 8.26
C LEU A 203 6.16 15.35 7.84
N GLY A 204 5.11 14.54 8.02
CA GLY A 204 3.76 14.93 7.65
C GLY A 204 3.19 16.01 8.58
N LEU A 205 3.40 15.91 9.90
CA LEU A 205 2.99 16.95 10.85
C LEU A 205 3.68 18.30 10.56
N GLY A 206 4.97 18.27 10.24
CA GLY A 206 5.72 19.46 9.82
C GLY A 206 5.14 20.08 8.54
N ALA A 207 4.79 19.27 7.55
CA ALA A 207 4.17 19.76 6.33
C ALA A 207 2.79 20.39 6.58
N MET A 208 1.98 19.81 7.48
CA MET A 208 0.70 20.40 7.90
C MET A 208 0.87 21.73 8.64
N CYS A 209 1.89 21.86 9.49
CA CYS A 209 2.25 23.13 10.14
C CYS A 209 2.62 24.20 9.10
N ASP A 210 3.33 23.84 8.03
CA ASP A 210 3.68 24.79 6.96
C ASP A 210 2.44 25.24 6.17
N ILE A 211 1.48 24.34 5.90
CA ILE A 211 0.19 24.67 5.26
C ILE A 211 -0.59 25.66 6.14
N CYS A 212 -0.72 25.38 7.45
CA CYS A 212 -1.45 26.25 8.35
C CYS A 212 -0.82 27.63 8.48
N GLU A 213 0.51 27.71 8.51
CA GLU A 213 1.24 28.97 8.56
C GLU A 213 1.05 29.78 7.27
N MET A 214 1.16 29.15 6.11
CA MET A 214 0.93 29.81 4.83
C MET A 214 -0.49 30.37 4.74
N ALA A 215 -1.50 29.60 5.14
CA ALA A 215 -2.88 30.05 5.17
C ALA A 215 -3.10 31.20 6.16
N TRP A 216 -2.51 31.12 7.37
CA TRP A 216 -2.59 32.16 8.38
C TRP A 216 -2.00 33.49 7.88
N MET A 217 -0.87 33.43 7.15
CA MET A 217 -0.27 34.61 6.52
C MET A 217 -1.13 35.21 5.40
N GLN A 218 -2.07 34.46 4.81
CA GLN A 218 -3.06 34.96 3.86
C GLN A 218 -4.36 35.42 4.52
N GLY A 219 -4.54 35.17 5.83
CA GLY A 219 -5.71 35.56 6.62
C GLY A 219 -6.69 34.43 6.93
N ASP A 220 -6.38 33.18 6.58
CA ASP A 220 -7.23 32.01 6.82
C ASP A 220 -6.75 31.19 8.02
N ASP A 221 -7.65 30.87 8.96
CA ASP A 221 -7.32 30.10 10.18
C ASP A 221 -7.46 28.59 9.98
N LEU A 222 -6.47 27.96 9.33
CA LEU A 222 -6.37 26.49 9.28
C LEU A 222 -5.85 25.87 10.58
N TRP A 223 -5.15 26.63 11.42
CA TRP A 223 -4.74 26.18 12.75
C TRP A 223 -5.95 25.82 13.62
N GLY A 224 -7.08 26.51 13.46
CA GLY A 224 -8.33 26.26 14.18
C GLY A 224 -9.13 25.04 13.70
N ALA A 225 -8.75 24.44 12.57
CA ALA A 225 -9.55 23.42 11.92
C ALA A 225 -9.79 22.18 12.79
N LEU A 226 -11.01 21.64 12.71
CA LEU A 226 -11.44 20.40 13.36
C LEU A 226 -11.12 20.32 14.87
N ASP A 227 -11.41 21.41 15.58
CA ASP A 227 -11.11 21.58 17.03
C ASP A 227 -9.60 21.53 17.31
N ASN A 228 -8.85 22.40 16.63
CA ASN A 228 -7.39 22.50 16.70
C ASN A 228 -6.72 21.13 16.49
N ARG A 229 -7.18 20.34 15.51
CA ARG A 229 -6.77 18.93 15.32
C ARG A 229 -5.26 18.78 15.19
N LEU A 230 -4.60 19.69 14.47
CA LEU A 230 -3.15 19.67 14.32
C LEU A 230 -2.43 19.91 15.66
N MET A 231 -2.97 20.72 16.58
CA MET A 231 -2.43 20.87 17.94
C MET A 231 -2.39 19.53 18.67
N LYS A 232 -3.48 18.74 18.57
CA LYS A 232 -3.59 17.42 19.20
C LYS A 232 -2.55 16.47 18.62
N GLY A 233 -2.35 16.49 17.30
CA GLY A 233 -1.29 15.73 16.62
C GLY A 233 0.12 16.08 17.12
N ILE A 234 0.44 17.37 17.22
CA ILE A 234 1.73 17.84 17.72
C ILE A 234 1.95 17.45 19.18
N GLU A 235 0.94 17.62 20.05
CA GLU A 235 1.03 17.22 21.46
C GLU A 235 1.16 15.71 21.64
N TYR A 236 0.43 14.92 20.84
CA TYR A 236 0.52 13.45 20.84
C TYR A 236 1.94 13.00 20.48
N SER A 237 2.49 13.49 19.36
CA SER A 237 3.84 13.14 18.94
C SER A 237 4.91 13.63 19.92
N ALA A 238 4.75 14.82 20.50
CA ALA A 238 5.65 15.32 21.54
C ALA A 238 5.62 14.42 22.79
N ARG A 239 4.43 14.02 23.25
CA ARG A 239 4.27 13.12 24.39
C ARG A 239 4.96 11.78 24.16
N TYR A 240 4.74 11.16 23.00
CA TYR A 240 5.36 9.87 22.67
C TYR A 240 6.89 9.97 22.59
N ASN A 241 7.41 11.01 21.94
CA ASN A 241 8.84 11.23 21.80
C ASN A 241 9.55 11.64 23.10
N LEU A 242 8.82 12.14 24.10
CA LEU A 242 9.33 12.34 25.45
C LEU A 242 9.43 11.04 26.27
N GLY A 243 9.09 9.89 25.69
CA GLY A 243 9.17 8.58 26.33
C GLY A 243 7.90 8.16 27.08
N HIS A 244 6.80 8.92 26.96
CA HIS A 244 5.52 8.54 27.57
C HIS A 244 4.70 7.63 26.65
N ASP A 245 3.85 6.80 27.25
CA ASP A 245 2.85 6.04 26.50
C ASP A 245 1.73 6.96 25.99
N VAL A 246 1.16 6.57 24.86
CA VAL A 246 0.08 7.25 24.17
C VAL A 246 -1.03 6.23 23.84
N PRO A 247 -2.31 6.64 23.81
CA PRO A 247 -3.35 5.76 23.29
C PRO A 247 -3.02 5.42 21.84
N PHE A 248 -3.26 4.18 21.42
CA PHE A 248 -3.05 3.78 20.05
C PHE A 248 -4.16 2.86 19.58
N GLU A 249 -4.80 3.22 18.48
CA GLU A 249 -5.78 2.40 17.80
C GLU A 249 -5.25 2.00 16.43
N THR A 250 -5.52 0.77 16.01
CA THR A 250 -5.21 0.33 14.66
C THR A 250 -5.98 1.20 13.66
N TRP A 251 -5.24 2.05 12.95
CA TRP A 251 -5.80 3.08 12.09
C TRP A 251 -6.05 2.51 10.70
N GLN A 252 -7.32 2.33 10.31
CA GLN A 252 -7.65 2.02 8.93
C GLN A 252 -7.65 3.32 8.11
N ASP A 253 -6.59 3.51 7.33
CA ASP A 253 -6.45 4.70 6.48
C ASP A 253 -7.47 4.70 5.32
N CYS A 254 -7.61 5.82 4.58
CA CYS A 254 -8.65 5.97 3.55
C CYS A 254 -8.50 5.01 2.35
N THR A 255 -7.28 4.47 2.15
CA THR A 255 -6.97 3.39 1.22
C THR A 255 -7.18 2.01 1.82
N GLY A 256 -7.03 1.86 3.14
CA GLY A 256 -6.98 0.57 3.81
C GLY A 256 -5.68 -0.22 3.57
N LEU A 257 -4.59 0.42 3.11
CA LEU A 257 -3.30 -0.22 2.80
C LEU A 257 -2.31 -0.20 3.97
N TYR A 258 -2.46 0.77 4.87
CA TYR A 258 -1.64 1.02 6.06
C TYR A 258 -2.52 0.91 7.31
N CYS A 259 -3.07 -0.28 7.52
CA CYS A 259 -4.05 -0.56 8.57
C CYS A 259 -3.63 -1.64 9.56
N ASP A 260 -2.38 -2.12 9.50
CA ASP A 260 -1.97 -3.30 10.26
C ASP A 260 -1.05 -2.96 11.46
N TRP A 261 -0.80 -1.68 11.70
CA TRP A 261 -0.08 -1.25 12.89
C TRP A 261 -0.97 -1.42 14.13
N THR A 262 -0.44 -2.11 15.12
CA THR A 262 -1.13 -2.43 16.37
C THR A 262 -0.52 -1.74 17.58
N GLU A 263 0.58 -1.01 17.36
CA GLU A 263 1.30 -0.24 18.37
C GLU A 263 1.97 0.99 17.73
N PRO A 264 2.28 2.05 18.50
CA PRO A 264 3.04 3.19 17.99
C PRO A 264 4.45 2.79 17.55
N GLY A 265 4.84 3.25 16.36
CA GLY A 265 6.16 3.01 15.78
C GLY A 265 7.25 3.72 16.56
N ALA A 266 8.10 2.95 17.24
CA ALA A 266 9.17 3.52 18.05
C ALA A 266 10.47 3.81 17.27
N MET A 267 10.49 3.58 15.95
CA MET A 267 11.64 3.96 15.14
C MET A 267 11.84 5.47 15.17
N GLY A 268 13.07 5.90 15.45
CA GLY A 268 13.41 7.31 15.67
C GLY A 268 12.78 7.95 16.92
N ARG A 269 12.22 7.17 17.86
CA ARG A 269 11.61 7.72 19.09
C ARG A 269 12.62 8.54 19.89
N GLY A 270 12.22 9.77 20.20
CA GLY A 270 13.07 10.75 20.88
C GLY A 270 14.00 11.53 19.95
N ARG A 271 14.11 11.19 18.66
CA ARG A 271 14.82 12.02 17.67
C ARG A 271 13.87 13.10 17.18
N ILE A 272 14.06 14.31 17.67
CA ILE A 272 13.15 15.44 17.46
C ILE A 272 13.59 16.26 16.26
N TRP A 273 12.67 16.52 15.35
CA TRP A 273 12.84 17.46 14.24
C TRP A 273 12.42 18.88 14.63
N ASP A 274 12.93 19.89 13.94
CA ASP A 274 12.63 21.32 14.19
C ASP A 274 11.23 21.75 13.68
N ILE A 275 10.19 21.01 14.08
CA ILE A 275 8.79 21.26 13.67
C ILE A 275 7.90 21.80 14.81
N TYR A 276 8.35 21.71 16.06
CA TYR A 276 7.52 21.92 17.26
C TYR A 276 7.41 23.40 17.68
N ARG A 277 8.38 24.24 17.29
CA ARG A 277 8.41 25.66 17.68
C ARG A 277 7.23 26.43 17.09
N LYS A 278 7.03 26.30 15.77
CA LYS A 278 5.97 26.99 15.02
C LYS A 278 4.56 26.73 15.58
N PRO A 279 4.09 25.47 15.73
CA PRO A 279 2.79 25.21 16.33
C PRO A 279 2.71 25.67 17.79
N PHE A 280 3.79 25.54 18.57
CA PHE A 280 3.80 26.05 19.95
C PHE A 280 3.58 27.57 20.00
N ASP A 281 4.31 28.31 19.17
CA ASP A 281 4.19 29.77 19.13
C ASP A 281 2.77 30.19 18.70
N HIS A 282 2.18 29.50 17.73
CA HIS A 282 0.79 29.78 17.34
C HIS A 282 -0.21 29.42 18.45
N TYR A 283 -0.28 28.15 18.87
CA TYR A 283 -1.33 27.72 19.79
C TYR A 283 -1.15 28.25 21.21
N ALA A 284 0.07 28.28 21.74
CA ALA A 284 0.31 28.74 23.11
C ALA A 284 0.38 30.26 23.22
N ASN A 285 1.05 30.95 22.29
CA ASN A 285 1.25 32.39 22.42
C ASN A 285 0.15 33.21 21.72
N VAL A 286 -0.39 32.75 20.58
CA VAL A 286 -1.48 33.45 19.87
C VAL A 286 -2.86 33.00 20.37
N LYS A 287 -3.11 31.68 20.44
CA LYS A 287 -4.42 31.14 20.87
C LYS A 287 -4.56 30.89 22.37
N HIS A 288 -3.50 31.07 23.15
CA HIS A 288 -3.48 30.87 24.61
C HIS A 288 -3.92 29.47 25.06
N LEU A 289 -3.66 28.46 24.24
CA LEU A 289 -3.93 27.05 24.54
C LEU A 289 -2.75 26.40 25.26
N LYS A 290 -3.01 25.31 25.99
CA LYS A 290 -1.97 24.57 26.71
C LYS A 290 -1.35 23.49 25.81
N MET A 291 -0.04 23.51 25.69
CA MET A 291 0.76 22.49 24.99
C MET A 291 1.90 21.98 25.90
N PRO A 292 1.58 21.31 27.01
CA PRO A 292 2.55 20.97 28.06
C PRO A 292 3.68 20.05 27.58
N TYR A 293 3.41 19.09 26.69
CA TYR A 293 4.43 18.18 26.20
C TYR A 293 5.36 18.88 25.21
N THR A 294 4.79 19.65 24.29
CA THR A 294 5.57 20.44 23.33
C THR A 294 6.43 21.48 24.05
N GLN A 295 5.90 22.13 25.08
CA GLN A 295 6.68 23.07 25.92
C GLN A 295 7.91 22.40 26.53
N ARG A 296 7.73 21.20 27.11
CA ARG A 296 8.82 20.43 27.73
C ARG A 296 9.85 19.98 26.70
N LEU A 297 9.40 19.50 25.55
CA LEU A 297 10.26 19.08 24.44
C LEU A 297 11.11 20.26 23.93
N LEU A 298 10.51 21.43 23.73
CA LEU A 298 11.21 22.65 23.31
C LEU A 298 12.22 23.15 24.37
N ALA A 299 11.93 22.96 25.66
CA ALA A 299 12.90 23.27 26.72
C ALA A 299 14.13 22.36 26.67
N LEU A 300 13.95 21.08 26.33
CA LEU A 300 15.05 20.13 26.11
C LEU A 300 15.84 20.49 24.84
N GLN A 301 15.15 20.83 23.74
CA GLN A 301 15.78 21.28 22.50
C GLN A 301 16.67 22.50 22.74
N ALA A 302 16.14 23.52 23.42
CA ALA A 302 16.90 24.73 23.73
C ALA A 302 18.13 24.43 24.62
N LYS A 303 18.06 23.41 25.48
CA LYS A 303 19.21 22.94 26.27
C LYS A 303 20.25 22.25 25.39
N ALA A 304 19.83 21.40 24.45
CA ALA A 304 20.70 20.74 23.48
C ALA A 304 21.40 21.76 22.57
N GLU A 305 20.68 22.77 22.08
CA GLU A 305 21.23 23.89 21.29
C GLU A 305 22.35 24.62 22.04
N ARG A 306 22.12 24.98 23.31
CA ARG A 306 23.14 25.65 24.14
C ARG A 306 24.40 24.81 24.36
N LYS A 307 24.29 23.49 24.25
CA LYS A 307 25.41 22.57 24.41
C LYS A 307 26.06 22.15 23.09
N GLY A 308 25.55 22.60 21.95
CA GLY A 308 26.01 22.13 20.64
C GLY A 308 25.66 20.67 20.35
N GLU A 309 24.63 20.11 21.00
CA GLU A 309 24.18 18.72 20.83
C GLU A 309 23.19 18.56 19.64
N MET A 310 23.05 19.58 18.80
CA MET A 310 22.21 19.55 17.61
C MET A 310 22.95 18.88 16.46
N SER A 311 22.27 17.98 15.76
CA SER A 311 22.79 17.34 14.53
C SER A 311 22.12 17.96 13.30
N ALA A 312 22.91 18.29 12.28
CA ALA A 312 22.39 18.61 10.95
C ALA A 312 22.35 17.33 10.11
N SER A 313 21.18 16.99 9.59
CA SER A 313 20.96 15.82 8.74
C SER A 313 20.13 16.21 7.51
N GLY A 314 19.92 15.28 6.57
CA GLY A 314 19.02 15.51 5.42
C GLY A 314 17.59 15.89 5.84
N ASP A 315 17.22 15.58 7.08
CA ASP A 315 15.93 15.88 7.70
C ASP A 315 15.88 17.27 8.38
N GLY A 316 16.95 18.05 8.29
CA GLY A 316 17.12 19.32 8.99
C GLY A 316 17.89 19.20 10.33
N ARG A 317 17.71 20.20 11.20
CA ARG A 317 18.30 20.21 12.55
C ARG A 317 17.51 19.29 13.47
N THR A 318 18.19 18.35 14.11
CA THR A 318 17.59 17.37 15.02
C THR A 318 18.35 17.27 16.34
N PHE A 319 17.71 16.76 17.39
CA PHE A 319 18.39 16.34 18.62
C PHE A 319 17.74 15.08 19.21
N GLN A 320 18.49 14.37 20.04
CA GLN A 320 17.99 13.19 20.76
C GLN A 320 17.52 13.58 22.17
N VAL A 321 16.30 13.20 22.55
CA VAL A 321 15.78 13.36 23.91
C VAL A 321 16.60 12.49 24.87
N PRO A 322 17.20 13.07 25.93
CA PRO A 322 17.97 12.30 26.90
C PRO A 322 17.12 11.22 27.58
N GLY A 323 17.65 9.99 27.61
CA GLY A 323 16.99 8.85 28.28
C GLY A 323 15.89 8.16 27.47
N VAL A 324 15.60 8.64 26.25
CA VAL A 324 14.72 7.95 25.29
C VAL A 324 15.61 7.31 24.24
N THR A 325 15.64 5.99 24.18
CA THR A 325 16.36 5.23 23.14
C THR A 325 15.37 4.45 22.29
N GLU A 326 15.64 4.40 20.98
CA GLU A 326 14.98 3.48 20.06
C GLU A 326 15.10 2.04 20.60
N GLY A 327 13.98 1.34 20.75
CA GLY A 327 13.96 0.03 21.39
C GLY A 327 14.57 -1.03 20.48
N GLN A 328 15.75 -1.58 20.81
CA GLN A 328 16.32 -2.74 20.10
C GLN A 328 15.35 -3.95 20.04
N ARG A 329 14.43 -4.06 21.00
CA ARG A 329 13.40 -5.12 21.06
C ARG A 329 12.31 -5.01 19.99
N LEU A 330 12.28 -3.93 19.21
CA LEU A 330 11.23 -3.69 18.20
C LEU A 330 11.60 -4.24 16.82
N HIS A 331 12.88 -4.48 16.54
CA HIS A 331 13.35 -4.94 15.23
C HIS A 331 13.90 -6.36 15.38
N LEU A 332 13.01 -7.34 15.45
CA LEU A 332 13.37 -8.74 15.64
C LEU A 332 13.25 -9.48 14.32
N LEU A 333 14.16 -10.43 14.08
CA LEU A 333 14.12 -11.33 12.93
C LEU A 333 13.93 -12.76 13.44
N PHE A 334 13.01 -13.48 12.82
CA PHE A 334 12.72 -14.88 13.09
C PHE A 334 12.89 -15.66 11.78
N THR A 335 13.88 -16.55 11.73
CA THR A 335 14.14 -17.40 10.57
C THR A 335 13.85 -18.85 10.90
N TYR A 336 13.53 -19.62 9.86
CA TYR A 336 13.11 -21.01 9.97
C TYR A 336 14.00 -21.86 9.07
N PRO A 337 15.05 -22.51 9.61
CA PRO A 337 15.91 -23.35 8.79
C PRO A 337 15.12 -24.45 8.08
N ALA A 338 15.42 -24.66 6.80
CA ALA A 338 14.78 -25.72 6.05
C ALA A 338 15.22 -27.10 6.58
N PRO A 339 14.29 -28.05 6.76
CA PRO A 339 14.64 -29.37 7.23
C PRO A 339 15.37 -30.14 6.12
N GLN A 340 16.26 -31.05 6.52
CA GLN A 340 16.93 -31.94 5.57
C GLN A 340 15.87 -32.73 4.77
N GLY A 341 15.98 -32.70 3.43
CA GLY A 341 15.06 -33.37 2.51
C GLY A 341 14.00 -32.43 1.89
N ALA A 342 13.79 -31.23 2.44
CA ALA A 342 12.92 -30.25 1.80
C ALA A 342 13.43 -29.86 0.40
N PRO A 343 12.54 -29.62 -0.58
CA PRO A 343 12.93 -29.17 -1.90
C PRO A 343 13.42 -27.73 -1.85
N LEU A 344 14.73 -27.54 -2.06
CA LEU A 344 15.40 -26.24 -2.12
C LEU A 344 15.83 -25.89 -3.55
N ARG A 345 16.03 -24.61 -3.80
CA ARG A 345 16.57 -24.08 -5.05
C ARG A 345 17.63 -23.03 -4.72
N HIS A 346 18.76 -23.05 -5.43
CA HIS A 346 19.97 -22.26 -5.09
C HIS A 346 20.37 -21.28 -6.19
N ASP A 347 19.39 -20.70 -6.88
CA ASP A 347 19.57 -19.61 -7.83
C ASP A 347 19.80 -18.24 -7.16
N TYR A 348 19.27 -18.07 -5.94
CA TYR A 348 19.42 -16.88 -5.12
C TYR A 348 20.06 -17.19 -3.77
N ALA A 349 20.93 -16.30 -3.28
CA ALA A 349 21.29 -16.22 -1.87
C ALA A 349 20.59 -15.01 -1.24
N VAL A 350 19.76 -15.26 -0.23
CA VAL A 350 18.95 -14.24 0.45
C VAL A 350 19.49 -13.99 1.84
N PHE A 351 19.83 -12.74 2.14
CA PHE A 351 20.30 -12.30 3.44
C PHE A 351 19.36 -11.25 4.01
N VAL A 352 19.03 -11.38 5.28
CA VAL A 352 18.16 -10.47 6.01
C VAL A 352 18.90 -9.92 7.20
N ARG A 353 18.76 -8.62 7.43
CA ARG A 353 19.34 -7.94 8.58
C ARG A 353 18.29 -7.03 9.20
N PRO A 354 17.82 -7.30 10.44
CA PRO A 354 16.99 -6.34 11.16
C PRO A 354 17.83 -5.12 11.51
N ARG A 355 17.22 -3.93 11.55
CA ARG A 355 17.92 -2.68 11.88
C ARG A 355 18.65 -2.70 13.22
N SER A 356 18.17 -3.49 14.18
CA SER A 356 18.78 -3.67 15.50
C SER A 356 20.13 -4.39 15.48
N SER A 357 20.52 -5.00 14.35
CA SER A 357 21.68 -5.85 14.21
C SER A 357 22.53 -5.45 13.01
N GLU A 358 23.86 -5.59 13.14
CA GLU A 358 24.78 -5.51 12.00
C GLU A 358 24.96 -6.87 11.31
N HIS A 359 24.47 -7.94 11.91
CA HIS A 359 24.63 -9.29 11.40
C HIS A 359 23.60 -9.60 10.31
N TRP A 360 24.09 -10.04 9.15
CA TRP A 360 23.25 -10.56 8.07
C TRP A 360 23.02 -12.06 8.27
N THR A 361 21.76 -12.45 8.40
CA THR A 361 21.33 -13.84 8.49
C THR A 361 20.90 -14.33 7.13
N GLN A 362 21.49 -15.43 6.66
CA GLN A 362 21.04 -16.08 5.43
C GLN A 362 19.73 -16.85 5.68
N VAL A 363 18.80 -16.77 4.73
CA VAL A 363 17.53 -17.50 4.76
C VAL A 363 17.52 -18.53 3.64
N ASP A 364 17.03 -19.74 3.94
CA ASP A 364 16.90 -20.81 2.95
C ASP A 364 15.86 -20.49 1.88
N THR A 365 16.17 -20.88 0.65
CA THR A 365 15.31 -20.71 -0.53
C THR A 365 14.74 -22.06 -0.95
N TYR A 366 13.45 -22.23 -0.71
CA TYR A 366 12.68 -23.39 -1.12
C TYR A 366 12.35 -23.32 -2.61
N MET A 367 12.15 -24.48 -3.24
CA MET A 367 11.66 -24.60 -4.60
C MET A 367 10.13 -24.66 -4.62
N ALA A 368 9.51 -23.86 -5.48
CA ALA A 368 8.11 -24.02 -5.86
C ALA A 368 7.98 -24.26 -7.36
N LYS A 369 7.01 -25.07 -7.76
CA LYS A 369 6.57 -25.18 -9.14
C LYS A 369 5.42 -24.19 -9.40
N VAL A 370 5.43 -23.55 -10.57
CA VAL A 370 4.42 -22.60 -11.07
C VAL A 370 4.11 -22.90 -12.53
N ASN A 371 3.02 -22.34 -13.07
CA ASN A 371 2.68 -22.48 -14.48
C ASN A 371 3.20 -21.28 -15.29
N ALA A 372 4.23 -21.47 -16.10
CA ALA A 372 4.80 -20.48 -17.00
C ALA A 372 4.13 -20.49 -18.40
N SER A 373 2.80 -20.32 -18.43
CA SER A 373 2.01 -20.24 -19.68
C SER A 373 2.13 -18.91 -20.44
N VAL A 374 2.91 -17.96 -19.90
CA VAL A 374 2.99 -16.55 -20.32
C VAL A 374 2.94 -16.37 -21.84
N GLY A 375 1.84 -15.79 -22.33
CA GLY A 375 1.68 -15.28 -23.69
C GLY A 375 1.26 -16.28 -24.78
N ASP A 376 1.28 -17.59 -24.54
CA ASP A 376 0.87 -18.60 -25.55
C ASP A 376 -0.20 -19.59 -25.08
N GLY A 377 -0.64 -19.48 -23.81
CA GLY A 377 -1.70 -20.32 -23.24
C GLY A 377 -1.33 -21.79 -23.10
N ARG A 378 -0.04 -22.13 -23.23
CA ARG A 378 0.43 -23.52 -23.13
C ARG A 378 0.96 -23.80 -21.74
N HIS A 379 0.36 -24.78 -21.09
CA HIS A 379 0.80 -25.26 -19.80
C HIS A 379 2.29 -25.66 -19.82
N ARG A 380 3.09 -24.99 -19.00
CA ARG A 380 4.52 -25.28 -18.82
C ARG A 380 4.87 -25.10 -17.37
N VAL A 381 5.48 -26.10 -16.75
CA VAL A 381 5.93 -25.98 -15.37
C VAL A 381 7.29 -25.28 -15.36
N SER A 382 7.40 -24.20 -14.60
CA SER A 382 8.67 -23.60 -14.20
C SER A 382 8.91 -23.83 -12.72
N GLU A 383 10.17 -23.86 -12.33
CA GLU A 383 10.58 -23.89 -10.93
C GLU A 383 11.08 -22.50 -10.54
N ILE A 384 10.54 -21.96 -9.47
CA ILE A 384 10.91 -20.67 -8.89
C ILE A 384 11.43 -20.87 -7.47
N SER A 385 12.04 -19.82 -6.93
CA SER A 385 12.46 -19.79 -5.53
C SER A 385 11.45 -19.06 -4.66
N TYR A 386 11.28 -19.51 -3.43
CA TYR A 386 10.66 -18.73 -2.38
C TYR A 386 11.39 -18.87 -1.05
N CYS A 387 11.39 -17.83 -0.23
CA CYS A 387 11.88 -17.90 1.13
C CYS A 387 10.84 -17.31 2.10
N MET A 388 11.01 -17.61 3.39
CA MET A 388 10.12 -17.11 4.41
C MET A 388 10.88 -16.77 5.69
N PHE A 389 10.54 -15.63 6.28
CA PHE A 389 11.02 -15.20 7.58
C PHE A 389 10.03 -14.18 8.17
N ASP A 390 9.94 -14.13 9.50
CA ASP A 390 9.08 -13.18 10.18
C ASP A 390 9.93 -12.08 10.81
N PHE A 391 9.34 -10.90 10.96
CA PHE A 391 10.01 -9.82 11.65
C PHE A 391 9.06 -8.84 12.32
N THR A 392 9.60 -8.10 13.27
CA THR A 392 8.99 -6.88 13.80
C THR A 392 9.84 -5.69 13.37
N GLY A 393 9.27 -4.50 13.32
CA GLY A 393 9.99 -3.30 12.88
C GLY A 393 10.38 -3.40 11.40
N ASP A 394 11.64 -3.12 11.08
CA ASP A 394 12.15 -3.10 9.71
C ASP A 394 13.36 -4.00 9.49
N VAL A 395 13.49 -4.45 8.25
CA VAL A 395 14.58 -5.31 7.80
C VAL A 395 15.15 -4.80 6.48
N PHE A 396 16.45 -4.98 6.33
CA PHE A 396 17.11 -4.91 5.04
C PHE A 396 17.16 -6.31 4.45
N VAL A 397 16.74 -6.45 3.21
CA VAL A 397 16.81 -7.69 2.44
C VAL A 397 17.82 -7.50 1.33
N ARG A 398 18.78 -8.42 1.24
CA ARG A 398 19.77 -8.49 0.17
C ARG A 398 19.58 -9.79 -0.57
N VAL A 399 19.43 -9.70 -1.88
CA VAL A 399 19.29 -10.86 -2.77
C VAL A 399 20.45 -10.85 -3.75
N VAL A 400 21.19 -11.95 -3.78
CA VAL A 400 22.29 -12.19 -4.72
C VAL A 400 21.86 -13.25 -5.72
N SER A 401 21.78 -12.90 -6.99
CA SER A 401 21.62 -13.85 -8.09
C SER A 401 22.94 -14.59 -8.32
N LEU A 402 22.93 -15.91 -8.15
CA LEU A 402 24.15 -16.74 -8.15
C LEU A 402 24.55 -17.20 -9.55
N HIS A 403 23.60 -17.26 -10.48
CA HIS A 403 23.81 -17.88 -11.80
C HIS A 403 23.52 -16.95 -12.97
N LYS A 404 22.84 -15.81 -12.74
CA LYS A 404 22.46 -14.86 -13.79
C LYS A 404 22.88 -13.44 -13.43
N LYS A 405 23.44 -12.72 -14.42
CA LYS A 405 23.58 -11.27 -14.33
C LYS A 405 22.26 -10.61 -14.72
N PHE A 406 21.98 -9.44 -14.15
CA PHE A 406 20.80 -8.65 -14.49
C PHE A 406 21.14 -7.17 -14.65
N LYS A 407 20.28 -6.44 -15.36
CA LYS A 407 20.39 -4.99 -15.57
C LYS A 407 19.42 -4.20 -14.70
N SER A 408 18.28 -4.78 -14.41
CA SER A 408 17.17 -4.15 -13.70
C SER A 408 16.52 -5.12 -12.74
N ALA A 409 15.92 -4.58 -11.69
CA ALA A 409 15.18 -5.35 -10.70
C ALA A 409 13.95 -4.56 -10.24
N ARG A 410 12.88 -5.30 -9.94
CA ARG A 410 11.59 -4.77 -9.51
C ARG A 410 11.08 -5.57 -8.32
N ILE A 411 10.51 -4.90 -7.33
CA ILE A 411 9.84 -5.52 -6.18
C ILE A 411 8.35 -5.25 -6.29
N ARG A 412 7.53 -6.30 -6.35
CA ARG A 412 6.07 -6.18 -6.51
C ARG A 412 5.33 -6.72 -5.28
N PRO A 413 4.16 -6.17 -4.89
CA PRO A 413 3.36 -5.18 -5.62
C PRO A 413 4.00 -3.79 -5.71
N ASP A 414 4.00 -3.18 -6.90
CA ASP A 414 4.61 -1.87 -7.17
C ASP A 414 4.04 -0.76 -6.32
N TYR A 415 2.74 -0.86 -6.02
CA TYR A 415 2.03 0.11 -5.20
C TYR A 415 2.71 0.32 -3.84
N ARG A 416 3.38 -0.70 -3.29
CA ARG A 416 4.04 -0.63 -1.99
C ARG A 416 5.25 0.31 -1.99
N GLY A 417 5.74 0.71 -3.17
CA GLY A 417 6.86 1.64 -3.31
C GLY A 417 8.18 1.08 -2.78
N VAL A 418 8.34 -0.25 -2.74
CA VAL A 418 9.59 -0.86 -2.30
C VAL A 418 10.66 -0.67 -3.36
N ILE A 419 11.65 0.17 -3.06
CA ILE A 419 12.72 0.51 -3.99
C ILE A 419 13.82 -0.56 -3.96
N ALA A 420 14.03 -1.23 -5.09
CA ALA A 420 15.20 -2.07 -5.33
C ALA A 420 16.46 -1.22 -5.58
N ASN A 421 17.41 -1.29 -4.66
CA ASN A 421 18.75 -0.75 -4.86
C ASN A 421 19.66 -1.82 -5.49
N THR A 422 19.76 -1.80 -6.81
CA THR A 422 20.78 -2.57 -7.54
C THR A 422 22.18 -2.10 -7.15
N LEU A 423 22.91 -2.94 -6.41
CA LEU A 423 24.27 -2.66 -5.94
C LEU A 423 25.31 -2.99 -7.01
N ASN A 424 25.05 -4.02 -7.81
CA ASN A 424 25.83 -4.46 -8.96
C ASN A 424 24.96 -5.38 -9.84
N ASP A 425 25.56 -5.92 -10.90
CA ASP A 425 24.91 -6.80 -11.89
C ASP A 425 24.46 -8.18 -11.35
N SER A 426 24.67 -8.47 -10.06
CA SER A 426 24.23 -9.70 -9.40
C SER A 426 23.53 -9.47 -8.06
N THR A 427 23.49 -8.25 -7.54
CA THR A 427 23.03 -8.00 -6.17
C THR A 427 22.04 -6.85 -6.10
N ILE A 428 20.90 -7.11 -5.49
CA ILE A 428 19.95 -6.08 -5.08
C ILE A 428 19.84 -6.01 -3.57
N GLN A 429 19.46 -4.84 -3.08
CA GLN A 429 19.08 -4.63 -1.70
C GLN A 429 17.83 -3.76 -1.63
N PHE A 430 16.88 -4.12 -0.79
CA PHE A 430 15.70 -3.31 -0.51
C PHE A 430 15.39 -3.36 0.98
N GLN A 431 14.45 -2.53 1.41
CA GLN A 431 14.04 -2.43 2.80
C GLN A 431 12.55 -2.72 2.90
N LEU A 432 12.17 -3.53 3.88
CA LEU A 432 10.77 -3.72 4.26
C LEU A 432 10.56 -3.07 5.62
N PHE A 433 9.60 -2.15 5.70
CA PHE A 433 9.25 -1.42 6.93
C PHE A 433 8.24 -2.16 7.80
N GLN A 434 7.60 -3.18 7.24
CA GLN A 434 6.65 -4.07 7.89
C GLN A 434 6.58 -5.37 7.08
N PRO A 435 6.07 -6.47 7.66
CA PRO A 435 5.87 -7.70 6.94
C PRO A 435 4.95 -7.53 5.73
N GLU A 436 5.46 -7.85 4.54
CA GLU A 436 4.77 -7.83 3.26
C GLU A 436 5.22 -9.04 2.42
N ASN A 437 4.30 -9.65 1.67
CA ASN A 437 4.62 -10.70 0.71
C ASN A 437 5.00 -10.03 -0.63
N VAL A 438 6.22 -10.26 -1.12
CA VAL A 438 6.73 -9.59 -2.32
C VAL A 438 7.33 -10.55 -3.36
N SER A 439 7.24 -10.15 -4.64
CA SER A 439 7.93 -10.78 -5.77
C SER A 439 9.17 -9.98 -6.12
N VAL A 440 10.33 -10.63 -6.19
CA VAL A 440 11.60 -10.08 -6.66
C VAL A 440 11.81 -10.54 -8.11
N GLU A 441 11.72 -9.60 -9.04
CA GLU A 441 11.79 -9.88 -10.49
C GLU A 441 13.03 -9.22 -11.09
N LEU A 442 13.86 -10.02 -11.78
CA LEU A 442 15.08 -9.56 -12.45
C LEU A 442 14.84 -9.46 -13.95
N ASP A 443 15.18 -8.33 -14.56
CA ASP A 443 15.00 -8.06 -16.00
C ASP A 443 13.58 -8.32 -16.54
N GLY A 444 12.57 -8.20 -15.67
CA GLY A 444 11.16 -8.44 -16.01
C GLY A 444 10.78 -9.92 -16.12
N ASP A 445 11.65 -10.85 -15.74
CA ASP A 445 11.33 -12.28 -15.72
C ASP A 445 10.45 -12.62 -14.51
N ILE A 446 9.20 -12.96 -14.81
CA ILE A 446 8.19 -13.34 -13.83
C ILE A 446 8.12 -14.86 -13.64
N THR A 447 8.84 -15.64 -14.44
CA THR A 447 8.79 -17.12 -14.49
C THR A 447 9.97 -17.80 -13.81
N ASP A 448 11.03 -17.05 -13.50
CA ASP A 448 12.21 -17.45 -12.72
C ASP A 448 12.51 -16.43 -11.60
N ASN A 449 11.46 -15.99 -10.91
CA ASN A 449 11.52 -14.97 -9.85
C ASN A 449 11.73 -15.59 -8.46
N LEU A 450 11.98 -14.72 -7.47
CA LEU A 450 12.02 -15.07 -6.06
C LEU A 450 10.80 -14.49 -5.34
N LEU A 451 10.01 -15.34 -4.68
CA LEU A 451 8.97 -14.90 -3.75
C LEU A 451 9.53 -14.77 -2.34
N VAL A 452 9.28 -13.66 -1.67
CA VAL A 452 9.68 -13.42 -0.29
C VAL A 452 8.42 -13.29 0.56
N PHE A 453 8.17 -14.30 1.41
CA PHE A 453 7.03 -14.31 2.31
C PHE A 453 7.44 -13.85 3.69
N THR A 454 6.72 -12.87 4.22
CA THR A 454 7.00 -12.36 5.57
C THR A 454 5.72 -12.17 6.35
N ALA A 455 5.80 -12.37 7.66
CA ALA A 455 4.71 -12.12 8.59
C ALA A 455 5.20 -11.44 9.87
N LYS A 456 4.24 -11.00 10.69
CA LYS A 456 4.50 -10.80 12.12
C LYS A 456 4.76 -12.18 12.74
N PRO A 457 5.64 -12.30 13.75
CA PRO A 457 5.91 -13.58 14.39
C PRO A 457 4.61 -14.23 14.89
N PRO A 458 4.44 -15.55 14.73
CA PRO A 458 3.26 -16.23 15.22
C PRO A 458 3.22 -16.20 16.75
N VAL A 459 2.03 -16.46 17.30
CA VAL A 459 1.90 -16.81 18.72
C VAL A 459 2.85 -17.98 19.03
N GLY A 460 3.71 -17.85 20.03
CA GLY A 460 4.67 -18.92 20.35
C GLY A 460 3.98 -20.20 20.84
N LYS A 461 4.59 -21.36 20.58
CA LYS A 461 4.07 -22.68 20.97
C LYS A 461 3.45 -22.73 22.38
N GLN A 462 4.15 -22.23 23.39
CA GLN A 462 3.71 -22.28 24.78
C GLN A 462 2.43 -21.47 25.03
N GLU A 463 2.30 -20.33 24.35
CA GLU A 463 1.10 -19.50 24.45
C GLU A 463 -0.07 -20.13 23.69
N ALA A 464 0.19 -20.69 22.51
CA ALA A 464 -0.79 -21.46 21.75
C ALA A 464 -1.32 -22.67 22.55
N GLU A 465 -0.44 -23.43 23.20
CA GLU A 465 -0.81 -24.56 24.05
C GLU A 465 -1.65 -24.12 25.25
N ARG A 466 -1.28 -23.02 25.90
CA ARG A 466 -2.05 -22.44 27.01
C ARG A 466 -3.44 -22.01 26.56
N LYS A 467 -3.55 -21.38 25.37
CA LYS A 467 -4.84 -20.95 24.80
C LYS A 467 -5.71 -22.16 24.45
N ALA A 468 -5.17 -23.16 23.77
CA ALA A 468 -5.89 -24.40 23.45
C ALA A 468 -6.44 -25.05 24.72
N LYS A 469 -5.62 -25.19 25.76
CA LYS A 469 -6.05 -25.72 27.06
C LYS A 469 -7.14 -24.86 27.72
N SER A 470 -7.01 -23.54 27.67
CA SER A 470 -8.01 -22.61 28.21
C SER A 470 -9.36 -22.70 27.47
N ASP A 471 -9.33 -23.04 26.18
CA ASP A 471 -10.52 -23.23 25.35
C ASP A 471 -11.10 -24.65 25.47
N GLY A 472 -10.46 -25.55 26.24
CA GLY A 472 -10.87 -26.95 26.35
C GLY A 472 -10.56 -27.78 25.09
N ARG A 473 -9.51 -27.41 24.35
CA ARG A 473 -9.12 -28.01 23.07
C ARG A 473 -7.86 -28.85 23.18
N ASP A 474 -7.78 -29.90 22.37
CA ASP A 474 -6.57 -30.70 22.19
C ASP A 474 -5.48 -29.87 21.51
N PHE A 475 -4.23 -30.04 21.94
CA PHE A 475 -3.07 -29.37 21.35
C PHE A 475 -2.13 -30.40 20.72
N ILE A 476 -1.95 -30.30 19.41
CA ILE A 476 -1.04 -31.14 18.63
C ILE A 476 0.10 -30.26 18.13
N TYR A 477 1.34 -30.72 18.33
CA TYR A 477 2.54 -29.98 17.92
C TYR A 477 3.36 -30.78 16.91
N LEU A 478 3.61 -30.18 15.74
CA LEU A 478 4.57 -30.66 14.75
C LEU A 478 5.82 -29.79 14.80
N ALA A 479 6.93 -30.42 15.20
CA ALA A 479 8.24 -29.79 15.30
C ALA A 479 8.86 -29.53 13.90
N PRO A 480 9.93 -28.73 13.81
CA PRO A 480 10.69 -28.63 12.56
C PRO A 480 11.18 -30.01 12.09
N GLY A 481 11.04 -30.29 10.79
CA GLY A 481 11.31 -31.60 10.22
C GLY A 481 10.69 -31.81 8.84
N PHE A 482 11.24 -32.75 8.08
CA PHE A 482 10.69 -33.18 6.80
C PHE A 482 9.80 -34.41 7.02
N TYR A 483 8.50 -34.24 6.77
CA TYR A 483 7.47 -35.24 6.98
C TYR A 483 7.03 -35.82 5.64
N ASP A 484 7.73 -36.88 5.23
CA ASP A 484 7.45 -37.58 3.99
C ASP A 484 6.51 -38.76 4.23
N LYS A 485 5.21 -38.53 4.08
CA LYS A 485 4.17 -39.56 4.18
C LYS A 485 3.08 -39.26 3.15
N ASP A 486 2.75 -40.25 2.33
CA ASP A 486 1.65 -40.15 1.36
C ASP A 486 0.25 -40.02 2.02
N ASP A 487 0.17 -40.20 3.34
CA ASP A 487 -1.07 -40.14 4.11
C ASP A 487 -1.58 -38.71 4.32
N THR A 488 -2.90 -38.58 4.46
CA THR A 488 -3.58 -37.34 4.85
C THR A 488 -3.57 -37.18 6.38
N ILE A 489 -3.16 -36.01 6.88
CA ILE A 489 -3.29 -35.66 8.30
C ILE A 489 -4.70 -35.15 8.55
N ARG A 490 -5.53 -35.98 9.19
CA ARG A 490 -6.90 -35.61 9.57
C ARG A 490 -6.91 -34.91 10.92
N VAL A 491 -7.50 -33.72 10.97
CA VAL A 491 -7.60 -32.92 12.20
C VAL A 491 -9.03 -32.98 12.72
N ALA A 492 -9.20 -33.50 13.94
CA ALA A 492 -10.51 -33.66 14.58
C ALA A 492 -11.04 -32.33 15.15
N SER A 493 -12.33 -32.31 15.52
CA SER A 493 -12.93 -31.19 16.24
C SER A 493 -12.19 -30.84 17.53
N ASN A 494 -12.36 -29.62 18.03
CA ASN A 494 -11.76 -29.12 19.27
C ASN A 494 -10.23 -29.26 19.30
N THR A 495 -9.55 -29.08 18.16
CA THR A 495 -8.10 -29.30 18.05
C THR A 495 -7.38 -28.04 17.58
N THR A 496 -6.30 -27.68 18.27
CA THR A 496 -5.27 -26.76 17.78
C THR A 496 -4.06 -27.56 17.31
N LEU A 497 -3.79 -27.54 16.00
CA LEU A 497 -2.58 -28.07 15.40
C LEU A 497 -1.58 -26.94 15.19
N TYR A 498 -0.48 -26.96 15.94
CA TYR A 498 0.64 -26.05 15.77
C TYR A 498 1.72 -26.69 14.90
N ILE A 499 2.01 -26.09 13.74
CA ILE A 499 3.03 -26.56 12.80
C ILE A 499 4.16 -25.54 12.77
N ASP A 500 5.29 -25.91 13.38
CA ASP A 500 6.39 -24.97 13.57
C ASP A 500 7.07 -24.57 12.25
N GLY A 501 7.70 -23.39 12.25
CA GLY A 501 8.52 -22.99 11.12
C GLY A 501 9.71 -23.94 10.95
N GLY A 502 9.97 -24.35 9.71
CA GLY A 502 10.95 -25.40 9.41
C GLY A 502 10.35 -26.81 9.39
N ALA A 503 9.04 -26.96 9.58
CA ALA A 503 8.32 -28.18 9.22
C ALA A 503 7.90 -28.15 7.74
N TYR A 504 8.17 -29.23 7.01
CA TYR A 504 7.76 -29.40 5.62
C TYR A 504 7.05 -30.75 5.46
N LEU A 505 5.80 -30.73 4.99
CA LEU A 505 4.94 -31.88 4.83
C LEU A 505 4.67 -32.15 3.34
N THR A 506 4.80 -33.39 2.91
CA THR A 506 4.33 -33.87 1.59
C THR A 506 2.87 -34.36 1.62
N SER A 507 2.23 -34.26 2.79
CA SER A 507 0.86 -34.69 3.10
C SER A 507 -0.16 -33.55 2.97
N THR A 508 -1.44 -33.90 2.80
CA THR A 508 -2.58 -32.96 2.93
C THR A 508 -3.04 -32.86 4.39
N ILE A 509 -3.35 -31.66 4.87
CA ILE A 509 -4.00 -31.41 6.16
C ILE A 509 -5.52 -31.29 5.95
N ALA A 510 -6.27 -32.33 6.34
CA ALA A 510 -7.70 -32.44 6.11
C ALA A 510 -8.52 -32.08 7.36
N ILE A 511 -9.42 -31.11 7.21
CA ILE A 511 -10.41 -30.73 8.22
C ILE A 511 -11.77 -31.11 7.64
N ASP A 512 -12.20 -32.33 7.91
CA ASP A 512 -13.44 -32.93 7.41
C ASP A 512 -14.43 -33.08 8.55
N ASP A 513 -15.66 -32.60 8.35
CA ASP A 513 -16.79 -32.86 9.26
C ASP A 513 -16.48 -32.46 10.72
N ALA A 514 -15.73 -31.37 10.91
CA ALA A 514 -15.14 -30.96 12.18
C ALA A 514 -15.61 -29.57 12.64
N HIS A 515 -15.35 -29.24 13.90
CA HIS A 515 -15.59 -27.89 14.40
C HIS A 515 -14.57 -27.44 15.46
N ASP A 516 -14.40 -26.12 15.57
CA ASP A 516 -13.48 -25.51 16.55
C ASP A 516 -12.05 -26.00 16.33
N VAL A 517 -11.53 -25.76 15.11
CA VAL A 517 -10.20 -26.20 14.64
C VAL A 517 -9.31 -24.99 14.35
N SER A 518 -8.03 -25.08 14.74
CA SER A 518 -7.05 -24.03 14.51
C SER A 518 -5.77 -24.67 14.04
N ILE A 519 -5.34 -24.37 12.82
CA ILE A 519 -4.04 -24.73 12.29
C ILE A 519 -3.19 -23.47 12.30
N ILE A 520 -2.12 -23.45 13.06
CA ILE A 520 -1.32 -22.23 13.28
C ILE A 520 0.17 -22.51 13.17
N GLY A 521 0.96 -21.50 12.82
CA GLY A 521 2.41 -21.56 12.76
C GLY A 521 2.94 -21.17 11.39
N ARG A 522 4.13 -21.68 11.02
CA ARG A 522 4.84 -21.35 9.77
C ARG A 522 5.27 -22.61 9.01
N GLY A 523 4.48 -23.67 9.16
CA GLY A 523 4.69 -24.92 8.45
C GLY A 523 4.39 -24.82 6.96
N ILE A 524 5.01 -25.72 6.19
CA ILE A 524 4.79 -25.87 4.75
C ILE A 524 4.07 -27.20 4.52
N ALA A 525 2.92 -27.20 3.85
CA ALA A 525 2.18 -28.41 3.47
C ALA A 525 1.96 -28.43 1.95
N ARG A 526 2.86 -29.12 1.24
CA ARG A 526 2.93 -29.09 -0.22
C ARG A 526 3.12 -30.48 -0.82
N PRO A 527 2.01 -31.21 -1.05
CA PRO A 527 2.07 -32.50 -1.71
C PRO A 527 2.69 -32.42 -3.11
N PRO A 528 3.51 -33.40 -3.52
CA PRO A 528 4.16 -33.39 -4.84
C PRO A 528 3.20 -33.27 -6.02
N ARG A 529 1.96 -33.76 -5.85
CA ARG A 529 0.88 -33.66 -6.85
C ARG A 529 0.42 -32.23 -7.15
N GLY A 530 0.74 -31.26 -6.27
CA GLY A 530 0.47 -29.84 -6.51
C GLY A 530 -0.95 -29.36 -6.23
N TYR A 531 -1.78 -30.17 -5.59
CA TYR A 531 -3.18 -29.84 -5.19
C TYR A 531 -3.28 -29.58 -3.68
N GLU A 532 -4.32 -30.06 -2.99
CA GLU A 532 -4.67 -29.68 -1.62
C GLU A 532 -3.54 -29.91 -0.63
N GLY A 533 -2.92 -28.82 -0.16
CA GLY A 533 -1.99 -28.85 0.98
C GLY A 533 -2.76 -28.82 2.30
N CYS A 534 -3.90 -28.14 2.31
CA CYS A 534 -4.88 -28.14 3.39
C CYS A 534 -6.28 -28.02 2.79
N HIS A 535 -7.33 -28.45 3.47
CA HIS A 535 -8.71 -28.15 3.07
C HIS A 535 -9.65 -28.07 4.27
N VAL A 536 -10.80 -27.42 4.08
CA VAL A 536 -11.87 -27.30 5.09
C VAL A 536 -13.20 -27.70 4.48
N TYR A 537 -13.68 -28.90 4.82
CA TYR A 537 -14.92 -29.46 4.26
C TYR A 537 -15.93 -29.78 5.36
N ARG A 538 -17.19 -29.39 5.13
CA ARG A 538 -18.34 -29.65 6.03
C ARG A 538 -18.06 -29.30 7.49
N SER A 539 -17.33 -28.21 7.71
CA SER A 539 -16.77 -27.86 9.01
C SER A 539 -17.21 -26.47 9.47
N ARG A 540 -17.07 -26.17 10.77
CA ARG A 540 -17.41 -24.84 11.30
C ARG A 540 -16.41 -24.31 12.33
N ASN A 541 -16.27 -22.99 12.44
CA ASN A 541 -15.35 -22.34 13.37
C ASN A 541 -13.90 -22.83 13.17
N VAL A 542 -13.37 -22.60 11.97
CA VAL A 542 -12.03 -23.07 11.58
C VAL A 542 -11.12 -21.86 11.32
N THR A 543 -9.90 -21.92 11.84
CA THR A 543 -8.86 -20.93 11.55
C THR A 543 -7.63 -21.64 10.99
N VAL A 544 -7.09 -21.16 9.87
CA VAL A 544 -5.78 -21.55 9.35
C VAL A 544 -4.93 -20.29 9.27
N ASP A 545 -3.80 -20.26 9.99
CA ASP A 545 -2.91 -19.11 10.10
C ASP A 545 -1.49 -19.48 9.68
N GLY A 546 -0.99 -18.83 8.62
CA GLY A 546 0.45 -18.75 8.33
C GLY A 546 1.05 -19.87 7.48
N LEU A 547 0.26 -20.82 7.01
CA LEU A 547 0.77 -21.94 6.21
C LEU A 547 1.19 -21.52 4.79
N VAL A 548 2.22 -22.18 4.25
CA VAL A 548 2.48 -22.23 2.82
C VAL A 548 1.95 -23.55 2.28
N VAL A 549 1.01 -23.48 1.33
CA VAL A 549 0.31 -24.63 0.76
C VAL A 549 0.35 -24.60 -0.75
N ASN A 550 0.03 -25.74 -1.36
CA ASN A 550 -0.28 -25.75 -2.79
C ASN A 550 -1.65 -25.12 -3.03
N THR A 551 -2.72 -25.68 -2.48
CA THR A 551 -4.10 -25.14 -2.54
C THR A 551 -4.80 -25.30 -1.17
N CYS A 552 -5.84 -24.50 -0.92
CA CYS A 552 -6.68 -24.61 0.28
C CYS A 552 -8.17 -24.34 0.03
N PRO A 553 -8.90 -25.32 -0.54
CA PRO A 553 -10.33 -25.19 -0.79
C PRO A 553 -11.18 -25.30 0.48
N ILE A 554 -12.34 -24.63 0.43
CA ILE A 554 -13.37 -24.64 1.46
C ILE A 554 -14.70 -25.09 0.82
N GLY A 555 -15.41 -26.02 1.44
CA GLY A 555 -16.69 -26.53 0.93
C GLY A 555 -17.67 -26.85 2.04
N GLU A 556 -18.96 -26.53 1.85
CA GLU A 556 -20.04 -26.71 2.83
C GLU A 556 -19.68 -26.29 4.27
N SER A 557 -18.93 -25.20 4.44
CA SER A 557 -18.37 -24.83 5.75
C SER A 557 -18.80 -23.44 6.21
N GLN A 558 -18.84 -23.23 7.53
CA GLN A 558 -19.28 -21.97 8.13
C GLN A 558 -18.24 -21.36 9.06
N ASN A 559 -18.07 -20.04 9.04
CA ASN A 559 -17.16 -19.34 9.96
C ASN A 559 -15.71 -19.87 9.84
N VAL A 560 -15.14 -19.71 8.64
CA VAL A 560 -13.78 -20.16 8.32
C VAL A 560 -12.91 -18.94 8.04
N THR A 561 -11.77 -18.86 8.71
CA THR A 561 -10.76 -17.82 8.48
C THR A 561 -9.47 -18.45 7.97
N LEU A 562 -9.02 -18.05 6.78
CA LEU A 562 -7.64 -18.25 6.35
C LEU A 562 -6.89 -16.92 6.48
N HIS A 563 -5.97 -16.86 7.42
CA HIS A 563 -5.14 -15.68 7.68
C HIS A 563 -3.70 -16.00 7.27
N ASP A 564 -3.08 -15.14 6.48
CA ASP A 564 -1.67 -15.26 6.12
C ASP A 564 -1.29 -16.59 5.45
N VAL A 565 -2.23 -17.22 4.74
CA VAL A 565 -2.00 -18.44 3.96
C VAL A 565 -1.40 -18.06 2.60
N ARG A 566 -0.35 -18.77 2.17
CA ARG A 566 0.28 -18.60 0.86
C ARG A 566 0.05 -19.83 0.00
N SER A 567 -0.67 -19.67 -1.11
CA SER A 567 -0.99 -20.73 -2.06
C SER A 567 -0.12 -20.62 -3.32
N ILE A 568 0.57 -21.72 -3.67
CA ILE A 568 1.34 -21.85 -4.92
C ILE A 568 1.08 -23.18 -5.60
N SER A 569 0.42 -23.16 -6.76
CA SER A 569 0.08 -24.34 -7.55
C SER A 569 0.69 -24.32 -8.95
N HIS A 570 0.78 -25.50 -9.55
CA HIS A 570 1.35 -25.70 -10.88
C HIS A 570 0.58 -26.65 -11.79
N PRO A 571 -0.28 -27.60 -11.32
CA PRO A 571 -1.04 -28.47 -12.23
C PRO A 571 -2.09 -27.71 -13.04
N ALA A 572 -2.55 -28.26 -14.16
CA ALA A 572 -3.77 -27.77 -14.80
C ALA A 572 -4.95 -27.83 -13.82
N TRP A 573 -5.82 -26.81 -13.80
CA TRP A 573 -6.92 -26.67 -12.84
C TRP A 573 -6.45 -26.67 -11.37
N GLY A 574 -5.24 -26.14 -11.15
CA GLY A 574 -4.66 -25.98 -9.82
C GLY A 574 -5.16 -24.70 -9.17
N ASP A 575 -6.46 -24.60 -8.90
CA ASP A 575 -7.05 -23.46 -8.21
C ASP A 575 -6.47 -23.27 -6.80
N GLY A 576 -6.39 -22.03 -6.30
CA GLY A 576 -5.82 -21.70 -4.99
C GLY A 576 -6.78 -21.90 -3.82
N LEU A 577 -7.54 -20.85 -3.52
CA LEU A 577 -8.38 -20.71 -2.32
C LEU A 577 -9.87 -20.69 -2.69
N ASN A 578 -10.40 -21.82 -3.16
CA ASN A 578 -11.79 -21.93 -3.60
C ASN A 578 -12.80 -21.92 -2.46
N VAL A 579 -13.97 -21.36 -2.72
CA VAL A 579 -15.18 -21.57 -1.91
C VAL A 579 -16.22 -22.30 -2.75
N PHE A 580 -16.59 -23.51 -2.33
CA PHE A 580 -17.63 -24.33 -2.93
C PHE A 580 -18.98 -24.15 -2.21
N GLY A 581 -20.04 -24.71 -2.79
CA GLY A 581 -21.41 -24.56 -2.33
C GLY A 581 -21.63 -24.89 -0.85
N GLY A 582 -22.66 -24.25 -0.28
CA GLY A 582 -23.05 -24.43 1.12
C GLY A 582 -22.19 -23.68 2.13
N CYS A 583 -21.27 -22.82 1.67
CA CYS A 583 -20.41 -22.06 2.57
C CYS A 583 -21.05 -20.74 3.04
N SER A 584 -20.77 -20.36 4.28
CA SER A 584 -21.09 -19.03 4.79
C SER A 584 -20.05 -18.46 5.75
N ASP A 585 -19.91 -17.13 5.77
CA ASP A 585 -19.07 -16.41 6.74
C ASP A 585 -17.60 -16.83 6.61
N ILE A 586 -17.03 -16.60 5.43
CA ILE A 586 -15.66 -16.97 5.07
C ILE A 586 -14.80 -15.71 5.01
N LEU A 587 -13.65 -15.73 5.68
CA LEU A 587 -12.68 -14.64 5.70
C LEU A 587 -11.32 -15.14 5.18
N PHE A 588 -10.85 -14.53 4.09
CA PHE A 588 -9.45 -14.58 3.69
C PHE A 588 -8.80 -13.24 4.05
N ASP A 589 -7.72 -13.26 4.81
CA ASP A 589 -7.02 -12.04 5.24
C ASP A 589 -5.50 -12.20 5.10
N ARG A 590 -4.84 -11.23 4.46
CA ARG A 590 -3.39 -11.24 4.22
C ARG A 590 -2.88 -12.47 3.45
N VAL A 591 -3.72 -13.05 2.59
CA VAL A 591 -3.33 -14.24 1.81
C VAL A 591 -2.52 -13.86 0.57
N PHE A 592 -1.67 -14.79 0.11
CA PHE A 592 -0.96 -14.67 -1.16
C PHE A 592 -1.33 -15.85 -2.06
N CYS A 593 -1.63 -15.60 -3.32
CA CYS A 593 -1.95 -16.61 -4.30
C CYS A 593 -1.07 -16.43 -5.54
N ARG A 594 -0.33 -17.47 -5.92
CA ARG A 594 0.20 -17.62 -7.28
C ARG A 594 -0.20 -18.99 -7.81
N ASN A 595 -1.25 -19.02 -8.61
CA ASN A 595 -1.91 -20.26 -8.96
C ASN A 595 -1.96 -20.50 -10.46
N SER A 596 -1.92 -21.77 -10.84
CA SER A 596 -1.94 -22.24 -12.22
C SER A 596 -3.33 -22.22 -12.87
N ASP A 597 -4.34 -21.80 -12.13
CA ASP A 597 -5.73 -21.54 -12.52
C ASP A 597 -6.30 -20.48 -11.54
N ASP A 598 -7.59 -20.49 -11.24
CA ASP A 598 -8.24 -19.52 -10.35
C ASP A 598 -7.54 -19.34 -8.99
N CYS A 599 -7.13 -18.12 -8.63
CA CYS A 599 -6.56 -17.85 -7.30
C CYS A 599 -7.61 -18.00 -6.18
N THR A 600 -8.82 -17.50 -6.42
CA THR A 600 -9.96 -17.70 -5.52
C THR A 600 -11.27 -17.74 -6.29
N THR A 601 -12.22 -18.49 -5.74
CA THR A 601 -13.55 -18.66 -6.35
C THR A 601 -14.65 -18.53 -5.32
N ALA A 602 -15.82 -18.08 -5.77
CA ALA A 602 -17.08 -18.25 -5.06
C ALA A 602 -18.05 -19.03 -5.95
N TYR A 603 -18.22 -20.31 -5.67
CA TYR A 603 -19.14 -21.21 -6.34
C TYR A 603 -20.35 -21.52 -5.47
N ALA A 604 -21.46 -21.93 -6.09
CA ALA A 604 -22.54 -22.61 -5.39
C ALA A 604 -22.35 -24.13 -5.50
N THR A 605 -23.43 -24.90 -5.65
CA THR A 605 -23.36 -26.37 -5.80
C THR A 605 -22.36 -26.77 -6.88
N ARG A 606 -21.30 -27.51 -6.48
CA ARG A 606 -20.23 -27.96 -7.36
C ARG A 606 -19.47 -29.11 -6.72
N LYS A 607 -18.98 -30.05 -7.54
CA LYS A 607 -18.36 -31.32 -7.08
C LYS A 607 -19.33 -32.03 -6.14
N ASP A 608 -18.90 -32.38 -4.93
CA ASP A 608 -19.72 -33.02 -3.91
C ASP A 608 -20.37 -32.03 -2.93
N PHE A 609 -20.13 -30.72 -3.11
CA PHE A 609 -20.66 -29.67 -2.25
C PHE A 609 -21.97 -29.11 -2.82
N ARG A 610 -22.93 -28.81 -1.94
CA ARG A 610 -24.31 -28.44 -2.27
C ARG A 610 -24.69 -27.18 -1.49
N GLY A 611 -25.35 -26.25 -2.19
CA GLY A 611 -25.95 -25.09 -1.54
C GLY A 611 -25.51 -23.76 -2.12
N SER A 612 -26.22 -22.73 -1.69
CA SER A 612 -25.85 -21.32 -1.90
C SER A 612 -24.60 -20.95 -1.10
N THR A 613 -23.88 -19.93 -1.57
CA THR A 613 -22.68 -19.40 -0.91
C THR A 613 -22.92 -17.94 -0.52
N ARG A 614 -22.61 -17.57 0.72
CA ARG A 614 -22.88 -16.22 1.22
C ARG A 614 -21.80 -15.67 2.15
N ASN A 615 -21.69 -14.35 2.24
CA ASN A 615 -20.84 -13.67 3.22
C ASN A 615 -19.36 -14.11 3.11
N VAL A 616 -18.77 -13.94 1.93
CA VAL A 616 -17.33 -14.21 1.70
C VAL A 616 -16.58 -12.89 1.62
N THR A 617 -15.53 -12.73 2.41
CA THR A 617 -14.66 -11.57 2.38
C THR A 617 -13.22 -12.00 2.12
N MET A 618 -12.57 -11.40 1.12
CA MET A 618 -11.12 -11.44 0.96
C MET A 618 -10.55 -10.04 1.13
N ARG A 619 -9.55 -9.88 1.99
CA ARG A 619 -8.90 -8.59 2.21
C ARG A 619 -7.39 -8.64 2.42
N ASN A 620 -6.73 -7.53 2.11
CA ASN A 620 -5.29 -7.32 2.33
C ASN A 620 -4.41 -8.32 1.58
N SER A 621 -4.84 -8.77 0.40
CA SER A 621 -4.27 -9.95 -0.28
C SER A 621 -3.55 -9.61 -1.57
N THR A 622 -2.68 -10.52 -2.01
CA THR A 622 -1.99 -10.44 -3.30
C THR A 622 -2.31 -11.66 -4.15
N LEU A 623 -2.78 -11.46 -5.37
CA LEU A 623 -3.23 -12.52 -6.29
C LEU A 623 -2.45 -12.47 -7.60
N TRP A 624 -2.06 -13.63 -8.10
CA TRP A 624 -1.36 -13.80 -9.35
C TRP A 624 -1.86 -15.09 -10.02
N ALA A 625 -2.71 -14.92 -11.03
CA ALA A 625 -3.20 -16.04 -11.82
C ALA A 625 -2.24 -16.29 -13.00
N ASP A 626 -1.44 -17.35 -12.91
CA ASP A 626 -0.58 -17.78 -14.02
C ASP A 626 -1.43 -18.16 -15.25
N VAL A 627 -2.65 -18.66 -15.02
CA VAL A 627 -3.73 -18.86 -16.00
C VAL A 627 -5.08 -18.55 -15.33
N ALA A 628 -6.12 -18.25 -16.11
CA ALA A 628 -7.49 -18.05 -15.65
C ALA A 628 -7.68 -16.78 -14.82
N HIS A 629 -8.17 -16.84 -13.58
CA HIS A 629 -8.68 -15.64 -12.91
C HIS A 629 -8.03 -15.39 -11.54
N PRO A 630 -7.62 -14.14 -11.27
CA PRO A 630 -7.37 -13.70 -9.90
C PRO A 630 -8.62 -13.89 -9.02
N ILE A 631 -9.80 -13.47 -9.49
CA ILE A 631 -11.07 -13.64 -8.75
C ILE A 631 -12.16 -14.10 -9.71
N PHE A 632 -12.77 -15.26 -9.42
CA PHE A 632 -13.86 -15.81 -10.23
C PHE A 632 -15.11 -16.13 -9.40
N ILE A 633 -16.26 -15.62 -9.82
CA ILE A 633 -17.53 -15.80 -9.12
C ILE A 633 -18.53 -16.50 -10.03
N GLY A 634 -18.97 -17.68 -9.62
CA GLY A 634 -20.05 -18.43 -10.22
C GLY A 634 -19.67 -19.50 -11.24
N ILE A 635 -20.44 -19.51 -12.31
CA ILE A 635 -20.92 -20.60 -13.16
C ILE A 635 -21.64 -21.65 -12.37
N HIS A 636 -20.91 -22.37 -11.52
CA HIS A 636 -21.38 -23.65 -11.00
C HIS A 636 -22.46 -23.49 -9.93
N GLY A 637 -23.56 -24.21 -10.14
CA GLY A 637 -24.67 -24.33 -9.20
C GLY A 637 -25.60 -25.48 -9.56
N ASP A 638 -26.69 -25.62 -8.80
CA ASP A 638 -27.74 -26.58 -9.10
C ASP A 638 -28.78 -25.93 -10.01
N ALA A 639 -28.78 -26.30 -11.30
CA ALA A 639 -29.73 -25.75 -12.27
C ALA A 639 -31.19 -26.15 -12.02
N GLY A 640 -31.44 -27.26 -11.30
CA GLY A 640 -32.78 -27.70 -10.94
C GLY A 640 -33.37 -26.91 -9.78
N ARG A 641 -32.53 -26.51 -8.80
CA ARG A 641 -32.95 -25.71 -7.64
C ARG A 641 -32.82 -24.20 -7.85
N GLY A 642 -31.78 -23.76 -8.55
CA GLY A 642 -31.35 -22.37 -8.71
C GLY A 642 -30.72 -21.81 -7.43
N ASP A 643 -29.41 -21.94 -7.29
CA ASP A 643 -28.68 -21.42 -6.11
C ASP A 643 -28.50 -19.90 -6.13
N THR A 644 -28.02 -19.36 -5.01
CA THR A 644 -27.66 -17.94 -4.86
C THR A 644 -26.22 -17.81 -4.35
N ILE A 645 -25.48 -16.88 -4.92
CA ILE A 645 -24.16 -16.47 -4.48
C ILE A 645 -24.26 -14.99 -4.10
N GLU A 646 -24.10 -14.66 -2.82
CA GLU A 646 -24.40 -13.30 -2.36
C GLU A 646 -23.51 -12.75 -1.25
N ASN A 647 -23.46 -11.42 -1.15
CA ASN A 647 -22.74 -10.68 -0.11
C ASN A 647 -21.23 -11.00 -0.12
N LEU A 648 -20.59 -10.73 -1.26
CA LEU A 648 -19.15 -10.95 -1.42
C LEU A 648 -18.39 -9.62 -1.35
N ARG A 649 -17.25 -9.62 -0.68
CA ARG A 649 -16.40 -8.42 -0.50
C ARG A 649 -14.94 -8.74 -0.79
N TYR A 650 -14.38 -8.10 -1.80
CA TYR A 650 -12.97 -8.16 -2.16
C TYR A 650 -12.40 -6.78 -1.92
N VAL A 651 -11.57 -6.62 -0.89
CA VAL A 651 -11.16 -5.31 -0.39
C VAL A 651 -9.66 -5.25 -0.24
N ASN A 652 -9.01 -4.21 -0.75
CA ASN A 652 -7.56 -4.08 -0.60
C ASN A 652 -6.79 -5.29 -1.19
N ILE A 653 -6.96 -5.55 -2.50
CA ILE A 653 -6.25 -6.61 -3.22
C ILE A 653 -5.31 -6.10 -4.32
N ASP A 654 -4.06 -6.57 -4.30
CA ASP A 654 -3.07 -6.39 -5.35
C ASP A 654 -3.13 -7.57 -6.35
N ILE A 655 -3.36 -7.29 -7.63
CA ILE A 655 -3.36 -8.29 -8.70
C ILE A 655 -2.09 -8.11 -9.54
N LEU A 656 -1.19 -9.09 -9.46
CA LEU A 656 0.13 -9.06 -10.10
C LEU A 656 0.13 -9.64 -11.52
N GLY A 657 -0.86 -10.40 -11.92
CA GLY A 657 -0.85 -11.02 -13.24
C GLY A 657 -2.11 -11.78 -13.55
N GLN A 658 -2.37 -11.93 -14.84
CA GLN A 658 -3.45 -12.75 -15.39
C GLN A 658 -3.11 -13.16 -16.82
N ALA A 659 -3.30 -14.44 -17.12
CA ALA A 659 -3.29 -14.96 -18.49
C ALA A 659 -4.52 -15.86 -18.78
N GLU A 660 -5.61 -15.27 -19.26
CA GLU A 660 -6.82 -15.99 -19.72
C GLU A 660 -7.04 -15.75 -21.23
N PRO A 661 -6.78 -16.75 -22.10
CA PRO A 661 -6.98 -16.60 -23.53
C PRO A 661 -8.43 -16.68 -23.99
N GLN A 662 -9.33 -17.26 -23.20
CA GLN A 662 -10.74 -17.42 -23.56
C GLN A 662 -11.47 -16.10 -23.36
N VAL A 663 -11.84 -15.44 -24.47
CA VAL A 663 -12.59 -14.16 -24.49
C VAL A 663 -13.79 -14.17 -23.54
N ASP A 664 -14.48 -15.31 -23.44
CA ASP A 664 -15.66 -15.46 -22.59
C ASP A 664 -15.39 -15.44 -21.08
N TYR A 665 -14.13 -15.38 -20.66
CA TYR A 665 -13.63 -15.57 -19.28
C TYR A 665 -12.55 -14.54 -18.84
N GLN A 666 -12.19 -13.54 -19.66
CA GLN A 666 -10.95 -12.77 -19.43
C GLN A 666 -10.92 -11.80 -18.22
N GLY A 667 -11.88 -11.78 -17.31
CA GLY A 667 -11.91 -10.76 -16.24
C GLY A 667 -10.92 -11.02 -15.12
N CYS A 668 -10.11 -10.03 -14.70
CA CYS A 668 -9.42 -10.09 -13.39
C CYS A 668 -10.46 -10.18 -12.25
N LEU A 669 -11.51 -9.37 -12.39
CA LEU A 669 -12.67 -9.31 -11.52
C LEU A 669 -13.84 -9.95 -12.27
N ALA A 670 -13.95 -11.27 -12.21
CA ALA A 670 -14.88 -12.03 -13.03
C ALA A 670 -16.11 -12.52 -12.25
N ILE A 671 -17.29 -12.25 -12.81
CA ILE A 671 -18.57 -12.83 -12.46
C ILE A 671 -19.13 -13.45 -13.73
N ASN A 672 -19.36 -14.76 -13.71
CA ASN A 672 -20.00 -15.46 -14.81
C ASN A 672 -21.14 -16.31 -14.23
N CYS A 673 -22.37 -15.82 -14.28
CA CYS A 673 -23.51 -16.46 -13.64
C CYS A 673 -24.14 -17.52 -14.56
N GLY A 674 -23.95 -18.81 -14.22
CA GLY A 674 -24.50 -19.98 -14.91
C GLY A 674 -25.41 -20.83 -14.01
N ASP A 675 -25.87 -21.98 -14.48
CA ASP A 675 -26.64 -23.00 -13.75
C ASP A 675 -27.86 -22.47 -12.98
N ASN A 676 -28.64 -21.57 -13.58
CA ASN A 676 -29.77 -20.89 -12.93
C ASN A 676 -29.42 -20.21 -11.59
N ASN A 677 -28.14 -19.91 -11.35
CA ASN A 677 -27.73 -19.16 -10.18
C ASN A 677 -28.26 -17.71 -10.22
N ILE A 678 -28.33 -17.06 -9.07
CA ILE A 678 -28.30 -15.60 -8.97
C ILE A 678 -26.99 -15.20 -8.29
N VAL A 679 -26.27 -14.24 -8.85
CA VAL A 679 -25.14 -13.59 -8.17
C VAL A 679 -25.56 -12.18 -7.77
N ARG A 680 -25.44 -11.81 -6.49
CA ARG A 680 -25.81 -10.45 -6.08
C ARG A 680 -25.02 -9.88 -4.91
N ASN A 681 -25.02 -8.55 -4.78
CA ASN A 681 -24.37 -7.82 -3.68
C ASN A 681 -22.87 -8.13 -3.60
N VAL A 682 -22.14 -7.82 -4.68
CA VAL A 682 -20.69 -8.03 -4.78
C VAL A 682 -19.98 -6.68 -4.76
N ILE A 683 -18.97 -6.54 -3.90
CA ILE A 683 -18.15 -5.34 -3.79
C ILE A 683 -16.69 -5.69 -4.07
N PHE A 684 -16.12 -5.02 -5.06
CA PHE A 684 -14.68 -4.89 -5.26
C PHE A 684 -14.28 -3.47 -4.82
N ASP A 685 -13.50 -3.33 -3.76
CA ASP A 685 -13.11 -2.02 -3.22
C ASP A 685 -11.59 -1.94 -3.05
N ASN A 686 -11.00 -0.87 -3.57
CA ASN A 686 -9.56 -0.62 -3.49
C ASN A 686 -8.76 -1.82 -4.05
N ILE A 687 -8.81 -1.98 -5.37
CA ILE A 687 -8.10 -3.04 -6.11
C ILE A 687 -7.05 -2.40 -7.03
N ARG A 688 -5.82 -2.90 -6.98
CA ARG A 688 -4.73 -2.46 -7.87
C ARG A 688 -4.37 -3.60 -8.80
N ILE A 689 -4.59 -3.40 -10.08
CA ILE A 689 -4.28 -4.36 -11.13
C ILE A 689 -3.05 -3.83 -11.87
N GLU A 690 -1.96 -4.59 -11.79
CA GLU A 690 -0.75 -4.29 -12.51
C GLU A 690 -0.82 -4.78 -13.97
N GLN A 691 0.33 -4.87 -14.65
CA GLN A 691 0.38 -5.46 -15.98
C GLN A 691 -0.17 -6.89 -15.94
N ILE A 692 -1.10 -7.17 -16.86
CA ILE A 692 -1.61 -8.51 -17.14
C ILE A 692 -1.08 -8.97 -18.49
N GLU A 693 -0.80 -10.26 -18.62
CA GLU A 693 -0.24 -10.87 -19.82
C GLU A 693 -1.31 -11.01 -20.90
N GLN A 694 -2.49 -11.49 -20.49
CA GLN A 694 -3.64 -11.66 -21.37
C GLN A 694 -4.92 -11.66 -20.52
N GLY A 695 -5.75 -10.64 -20.66
CA GLY A 695 -6.93 -10.51 -19.79
C GLY A 695 -7.59 -9.13 -19.92
N SER A 696 -8.60 -8.89 -19.09
CA SER A 696 -9.39 -7.66 -19.03
C SER A 696 -9.60 -7.27 -17.56
N ILE A 697 -9.95 -6.01 -17.31
CA ILE A 697 -10.13 -5.50 -15.93
C ILE A 697 -11.29 -6.21 -15.22
N ALA A 698 -12.45 -6.30 -15.88
CA ALA A 698 -13.66 -6.85 -15.27
C ALA A 698 -14.50 -7.62 -16.29
N GLN A 699 -15.20 -8.63 -15.81
CA GLN A 699 -16.20 -9.33 -16.59
C GLN A 699 -17.42 -9.63 -15.72
N VAL A 700 -18.60 -9.19 -16.14
CA VAL A 700 -19.86 -9.46 -15.43
C VAL A 700 -20.88 -9.98 -16.43
N LYS A 701 -21.14 -11.28 -16.36
CA LYS A 701 -21.98 -11.97 -17.34
C LYS A 701 -23.05 -12.80 -16.66
N VAL A 702 -24.23 -12.87 -17.29
CA VAL A 702 -25.05 -14.08 -17.21
C VAL A 702 -24.60 -14.98 -18.36
N GLY A 703 -23.85 -16.03 -18.03
CA GLY A 703 -23.20 -16.87 -19.03
C GLY A 703 -23.90 -18.20 -19.21
N TYR A 704 -23.88 -18.68 -20.45
CA TYR A 704 -24.21 -20.06 -20.78
C TYR A 704 -23.11 -20.63 -21.65
N ASN A 705 -22.34 -21.55 -21.07
CA ASN A 705 -21.35 -22.34 -21.77
C ASN A 705 -21.63 -23.81 -21.48
N GLN A 706 -22.10 -24.54 -22.48
CA GLN A 706 -22.45 -25.97 -22.37
C GLN A 706 -21.31 -26.86 -21.88
N LYS A 707 -20.06 -26.40 -21.96
CA LYS A 707 -18.90 -27.09 -21.39
C LYS A 707 -18.87 -27.03 -19.86
N TYR A 708 -19.38 -25.96 -19.26
CA TYR A 708 -19.19 -25.65 -17.84
C TYR A 708 -20.49 -25.53 -17.04
N CYS A 709 -21.62 -25.24 -17.68
CA CYS A 709 -22.94 -25.19 -17.07
C CYS A 709 -24.03 -25.82 -17.95
N THR A 710 -25.11 -26.22 -17.30
CA THR A 710 -26.29 -26.86 -17.88
C THR A 710 -27.40 -25.88 -18.22
N ALA A 711 -27.39 -24.68 -17.63
CA ALA A 711 -28.32 -23.58 -17.92
C ALA A 711 -27.63 -22.22 -17.81
N PRO A 712 -28.16 -21.14 -18.43
CA PRO A 712 -27.77 -19.77 -18.09
C PRO A 712 -28.13 -19.45 -16.64
N GLY A 713 -27.45 -18.48 -16.03
CA GLY A 713 -27.86 -17.90 -14.75
C GLY A 713 -29.22 -17.19 -14.85
N ARG A 714 -29.84 -16.93 -13.70
CA ARG A 714 -31.07 -16.12 -13.59
C ARG A 714 -30.80 -14.63 -13.61
N GLY A 715 -29.62 -14.18 -13.17
CA GLY A 715 -29.25 -12.77 -13.20
C GLY A 715 -28.01 -12.43 -12.36
N VAL A 716 -27.45 -11.25 -12.62
CA VAL A 716 -26.42 -10.63 -11.76
C VAL A 716 -26.92 -9.27 -11.30
N GLU A 717 -26.89 -9.01 -9.99
CA GLU A 717 -27.50 -7.82 -9.40
C GLU A 717 -26.57 -7.12 -8.38
N ASN A 718 -26.57 -5.79 -8.36
CA ASN A 718 -25.90 -4.98 -7.33
C ASN A 718 -24.39 -5.29 -7.19
N VAL A 719 -23.62 -4.96 -8.23
CA VAL A 719 -22.16 -5.10 -8.22
C VAL A 719 -21.53 -3.71 -8.16
N THR A 720 -20.63 -3.51 -7.20
CA THR A 720 -19.87 -2.26 -7.04
C THR A 720 -18.39 -2.49 -7.30
N PHE A 721 -17.84 -1.76 -8.25
CA PHE A 721 -16.40 -1.59 -8.47
C PHE A 721 -16.00 -0.21 -7.93
N ARG A 722 -15.44 -0.19 -6.73
CA ARG A 722 -14.98 1.04 -6.06
C ARG A 722 -13.46 1.09 -6.05
N ASN A 723 -12.88 2.24 -6.42
CA ASN A 723 -11.44 2.50 -6.32
C ASN A 723 -10.57 1.43 -7.00
N VAL A 724 -11.05 0.92 -8.14
CA VAL A 724 -10.32 -0.06 -8.96
C VAL A 724 -9.38 0.68 -9.91
N ARG A 725 -8.13 0.22 -9.99
CA ARG A 725 -7.08 0.86 -10.78
C ARG A 725 -6.36 -0.15 -11.64
N TYR A 726 -6.10 0.24 -12.88
CA TYR A 726 -5.27 -0.53 -13.80
C TYR A 726 -4.08 0.32 -14.26
N LYS A 727 -2.87 -0.19 -14.02
CA LYS A 727 -1.59 0.45 -14.39
C LYS A 727 -0.86 -0.23 -15.56
N GLY A 728 -1.42 -1.32 -16.11
CA GLY A 728 -0.85 -1.98 -17.27
C GLY A 728 -1.15 -1.25 -18.59
N ASN A 729 -0.62 -1.79 -19.68
CA ASN A 729 -0.87 -1.31 -21.03
C ASN A 729 -2.01 -2.10 -21.69
N ARG A 730 -3.03 -1.38 -22.18
CA ARG A 730 -4.10 -1.88 -23.08
C ARG A 730 -4.67 -3.26 -22.68
N PRO A 731 -5.50 -3.34 -21.63
CA PRO A 731 -6.16 -4.60 -21.30
C PRO A 731 -7.16 -4.97 -22.41
N ASN A 732 -7.48 -6.25 -22.54
CA ASN A 732 -8.55 -6.71 -23.44
C ASN A 732 -9.91 -6.15 -23.00
N LEU A 733 -10.88 -6.30 -23.90
CA LEU A 733 -12.24 -5.81 -23.72
C LEU A 733 -12.92 -6.48 -22.51
N SER A 734 -13.22 -5.68 -21.49
CA SER A 734 -14.10 -6.02 -20.38
C SER A 734 -15.52 -6.24 -20.90
N ILE A 735 -16.28 -7.19 -20.34
CA ILE A 735 -17.61 -7.53 -20.85
C ILE A 735 -18.63 -7.46 -19.72
N ILE A 736 -19.65 -6.61 -19.88
CA ILE A 736 -20.84 -6.55 -19.03
C ILE A 736 -22.03 -6.98 -19.89
N ASN A 737 -22.60 -8.15 -19.64
CA ASN A 737 -23.66 -8.67 -20.51
C ASN A 737 -24.66 -9.60 -19.80
N GLY A 738 -25.96 -9.32 -19.95
CA GLY A 738 -27.03 -10.27 -19.64
C GLY A 738 -27.19 -11.33 -20.73
N TYR A 739 -28.02 -12.34 -20.46
CA TYR A 739 -28.28 -13.42 -21.41
C TYR A 739 -29.46 -13.09 -22.32
N ASP A 740 -30.58 -12.63 -21.76
CA ASP A 740 -31.79 -12.21 -22.47
C ASP A 740 -32.58 -11.17 -21.63
N GLY A 741 -33.80 -10.81 -22.09
CA GLY A 741 -34.66 -9.83 -21.40
C GLY A 741 -35.15 -10.25 -20.01
N GLU A 742 -35.10 -11.53 -19.67
CA GLU A 742 -35.47 -12.06 -18.35
C GLU A 742 -34.25 -12.27 -17.45
N ARG A 743 -33.08 -12.56 -18.05
CA ARG A 743 -31.83 -12.94 -17.39
C ARG A 743 -30.79 -11.84 -17.56
N MET A 744 -31.01 -10.74 -16.85
CA MET A 744 -30.25 -9.50 -17.02
C MET A 744 -29.07 -9.36 -16.05
N VAL A 745 -28.18 -8.44 -16.38
CA VAL A 745 -27.23 -7.82 -15.43
C VAL A 745 -27.79 -6.46 -15.00
N LYS A 746 -27.93 -6.20 -13.70
CA LYS A 746 -28.58 -4.98 -13.18
C LYS A 746 -27.79 -4.36 -12.02
N GLY A 747 -27.81 -3.03 -11.94
CA GLY A 747 -27.27 -2.30 -10.79
C GLY A 747 -25.75 -2.40 -10.68
N ILE A 748 -25.05 -2.03 -11.75
CA ILE A 748 -23.58 -2.04 -11.79
C ILE A 748 -23.06 -0.63 -11.52
N THR A 749 -22.35 -0.44 -10.42
CA THR A 749 -21.77 0.85 -10.06
C THR A 749 -20.25 0.81 -10.18
N PHE A 750 -19.71 1.70 -11.00
CA PHE A 750 -18.29 2.03 -11.03
C PHE A 750 -18.10 3.35 -10.27
N GLU A 751 -17.29 3.34 -9.23
CA GLU A 751 -17.05 4.49 -8.36
C GLU A 751 -15.54 4.69 -8.20
N GLY A 752 -15.01 5.85 -8.58
CA GLY A 752 -13.58 6.11 -8.42
C GLY A 752 -12.67 5.23 -9.28
N ILE A 753 -13.17 4.64 -10.37
CA ILE A 753 -12.38 3.82 -11.31
C ILE A 753 -11.34 4.68 -12.03
N LYS A 754 -10.12 4.15 -12.13
CA LYS A 754 -9.01 4.77 -12.84
C LYS A 754 -8.34 3.81 -13.80
N ILE A 755 -8.18 4.25 -15.03
CA ILE A 755 -7.46 3.52 -16.07
C ILE A 755 -6.39 4.46 -16.58
N ASP A 756 -5.11 4.06 -16.44
CA ASP A 756 -3.97 4.89 -16.82
C ASP A 756 -4.02 6.30 -16.19
N GLY A 757 -4.29 6.35 -14.88
CA GLY A 757 -4.42 7.60 -14.10
C GLY A 757 -5.67 8.44 -14.40
N ARG A 758 -6.47 8.10 -15.43
CA ARG A 758 -7.69 8.85 -15.76
C ARG A 758 -8.87 8.37 -14.91
N LEU A 759 -9.41 9.27 -14.09
CA LEU A 759 -10.68 9.05 -13.37
C LEU A 759 -11.86 9.03 -14.36
N LEU A 760 -12.67 7.97 -14.30
CA LEU A 760 -13.82 7.79 -15.20
C LEU A 760 -15.14 7.98 -14.45
N HIS A 761 -15.97 8.92 -14.93
CA HIS A 761 -17.30 9.18 -14.39
C HIS A 761 -18.23 9.85 -15.43
N ASP A 762 -19.54 9.79 -15.20
CA ASP A 762 -20.56 10.26 -16.17
C ASP A 762 -20.51 11.76 -16.44
N ARG A 763 -19.90 12.53 -15.53
CA ARG A 763 -19.78 14.00 -15.59
C ARG A 763 -18.39 14.49 -16.01
N MET A 764 -17.59 13.65 -16.68
CA MET A 764 -16.26 14.04 -17.15
C MET A 764 -16.30 15.28 -18.06
N LYS A 765 -15.47 16.28 -17.77
CA LYS A 765 -15.33 17.48 -18.61
C LYS A 765 -14.83 17.09 -20.00
N GLY A 766 -15.49 17.60 -21.04
CA GLY A 766 -15.13 17.33 -22.44
C GLY A 766 -15.60 15.99 -23.00
N LYS A 767 -16.31 15.16 -22.21
CA LYS A 767 -16.99 13.95 -22.74
C LYS A 767 -18.21 14.37 -23.57
N PRO A 768 -18.31 14.00 -24.87
CA PRO A 768 -19.51 14.26 -25.65
C PRO A 768 -20.73 13.61 -25.02
N ALA A 769 -21.89 14.28 -25.06
CA ALA A 769 -23.11 13.78 -24.42
C ALA A 769 -23.59 12.43 -25.00
N TRP A 770 -23.22 12.11 -26.25
CA TRP A 770 -23.57 10.84 -26.91
C TRP A 770 -22.57 9.70 -26.67
N HIS A 771 -21.44 9.94 -25.98
CA HIS A 771 -20.50 8.88 -25.59
C HIS A 771 -20.89 8.28 -24.25
N SER A 772 -20.91 6.94 -24.19
CA SER A 772 -21.00 6.22 -22.93
C SER A 772 -19.71 6.43 -22.15
N THR A 773 -19.79 6.45 -20.83
CA THR A 773 -18.58 6.43 -19.99
C THR A 773 -17.83 5.11 -20.15
N ALA A 774 -18.55 4.03 -20.47
CA ALA A 774 -17.96 2.72 -20.78
C ALA A 774 -17.04 2.76 -22.00
N ASP A 775 -17.20 3.70 -22.95
CA ASP A 775 -16.32 3.82 -24.13
C ASP A 775 -14.90 4.29 -23.78
N TYR A 776 -14.73 4.82 -22.56
CA TYR A 776 -13.42 5.22 -22.01
C TYR A 776 -12.76 4.12 -21.17
N VAL A 777 -13.47 3.01 -20.99
CA VAL A 777 -12.92 1.72 -20.57
C VAL A 777 -12.83 0.87 -21.84
N PRO A 778 -11.84 -0.01 -22.04
CA PRO A 778 -11.99 -1.06 -23.04
C PRO A 778 -13.10 -2.01 -22.55
N MET A 779 -14.37 -1.65 -22.76
CA MET A 779 -15.54 -2.35 -22.23
C MET A 779 -16.66 -2.42 -23.25
N TYR A 780 -17.28 -3.60 -23.35
CA TYR A 780 -18.55 -3.81 -24.01
C TYR A 780 -19.68 -3.95 -22.99
N VAL A 781 -20.75 -3.18 -23.19
CA VAL A 781 -21.99 -3.27 -22.42
C VAL A 781 -23.09 -3.75 -23.37
N GLY A 782 -23.64 -4.94 -23.10
CA GLY A 782 -24.63 -5.57 -23.96
C GLY A 782 -26.07 -5.07 -23.75
N ASN A 783 -26.99 -5.53 -24.61
CA ASN A 783 -28.38 -5.08 -24.67
C ASN A 783 -29.24 -5.51 -23.47
N HIS A 784 -28.76 -6.46 -22.66
CA HIS A 784 -29.46 -7.02 -21.50
C HIS A 784 -28.85 -6.56 -20.17
N VAL A 785 -28.40 -5.30 -20.15
CA VAL A 785 -27.81 -4.64 -18.98
C VAL A 785 -28.65 -3.41 -18.62
N ALA A 786 -28.94 -3.21 -17.33
CA ALA A 786 -29.62 -2.03 -16.83
C ALA A 786 -28.92 -1.42 -15.61
N ASP A 787 -29.16 -0.13 -15.37
CA ASP A 787 -28.69 0.60 -14.19
C ASP A 787 -27.17 0.58 -14.00
N ILE A 788 -26.42 0.82 -15.09
CA ILE A 788 -24.98 1.05 -15.04
C ILE A 788 -24.68 2.52 -14.72
N LEU A 789 -23.86 2.76 -13.71
CA LEU A 789 -23.53 4.11 -13.22
C LEU A 789 -22.02 4.29 -13.08
N PHE A 790 -21.49 5.43 -13.54
CA PHE A 790 -20.10 5.81 -13.31
C PHE A 790 -20.04 7.10 -12.46
N ARG A 791 -19.56 6.97 -11.22
CA ARG A 791 -19.48 8.05 -10.24
C ARG A 791 -18.04 8.43 -9.94
N ALA A 792 -17.82 9.72 -9.70
CA ALA A 792 -16.61 10.16 -9.02
C ALA A 792 -16.63 9.64 -7.58
N ASP A 793 -15.45 9.44 -6.98
CA ASP A 793 -15.28 8.93 -5.62
C ASP A 793 -16.15 9.74 -4.64
N SER A 794 -17.06 9.07 -3.92
CA SER A 794 -18.05 9.72 -3.07
C SER A 794 -17.58 9.95 -1.64
N LYS A 795 -16.38 9.49 -1.27
CA LYS A 795 -15.81 9.68 0.07
C LYS A 795 -15.26 11.09 0.30
N ARG A 796 -16.11 12.11 0.17
CA ARG A 796 -15.96 13.34 0.97
C ARG A 796 -16.43 12.98 2.39
N TYR A 797 -15.51 12.55 3.26
CA TYR A 797 -15.80 12.36 4.69
C TYR A 797 -15.87 13.70 5.42
#